data_AF-A0AAW4FES6-F1
#
_entry.id   AF-A0AAW4FES6-F1
#
_cell.length_a   1.000
_cell.length_b   1.000
_cell.length_c   1.000
_cell.angle_alpha   90.00
_cell.angle_beta   90.00
_cell.angle_gamma   90.00
#
_symmetry.space_group_name_H-M   'P 1'
#
loop_
_entity.id
_entity.type
_entity.pdbx_description
1 polymer ?
#
loop_
_entity_poly.entity_id
_entity_poly.type
_entity_poly.pdbx_seq_one_letter_code
_entity_poly.pdbx_strand_id
1 'polypeptide(L)'
;MPSKTTHVDQFLLIHSARADNWREITTLADAWAANRGERTALEAAIAEVAPAEEYHAYPGGRLLSALAERIATNDAGGAAKLARRISNGLLSHSYRGRPSEWDVHDEMSVTDVPDIMPPGTGEAGGRRPYFEVLFVNSQPAVRWEAFAAEIRRLRRPEDGFIYEPVLVGSFEDAFCAAALNPAIIAVVLAEGFPYRSRHDAPVLRSVLDPLGEAEGPDMSALRLARGLKRIRPELDVYLLSDRQVEKIAGDPAADAVRRVFYAVEEPLEMHLAILEGVQARYETPFFDNLKKYARRPIGTFHALPIARGKSVFKSDWIRDMGEFYGLNLFLAESSATTGGLDSLLEPTGTIKRSQELAARAFGADHVFFVTNGTSTSNKMAVQALLAPGDIAVVDRNCHKSHHYGMVLTGAQPYYVEAFPMTEYSMYGAVPLATIKRALLALRAEGRLDRLKLLDLTNCTFDGHMYNVRRVMEECLAIKPDLIFLWDEAWSGFARFSPFLRPRTAMGAAADIEDWLRDPASVDAYEKQRADLGKDPSDEALLAARLIPDPRLVRLRVYQTNSTHKSMSAIRQGSMLLVKDVDFHNVEAQFHEAVFTHASTSPNQQLIASLDIARRQMELDGYGLVMNAIEIALKIRRAINEHPLISKYFRVLGADEMIPAEYRQSGFKDYLAPGSTWATAVKAMNEDEFYLDPTRMTLVCGTAGFDGTQFKGLLANEYDIQLNKTSRNSVLLQSNINNTRSDIAHLIRVLVEICRGIEKRLADGGEGERAAFAARVKSLMTDVPDLPNFSHFHEVYRSDAGRTTPEGDMRAAFFNAYDASVCEYVPLIGAECDRRLKDGPEMVSANFVIPYPPGFPIMVPGQVLTQETIDFMRKLDVKEIHGYEKARGLKLVKPDAVATKAKRQSKAR
;
A
#
# COMPACT_ATOMS: atom_id res chain seq x y z
N MET A 1 -31.46 4.23 23.62
CA MET A 1 -30.25 5.07 23.76
C MET A 1 -29.80 5.45 22.36
N PRO A 2 -29.24 6.65 22.13
CA PRO A 2 -29.32 7.34 20.84
C PRO A 2 -28.72 6.50 19.71
N SER A 3 -29.51 6.34 18.63
CA SER A 3 -29.14 5.91 17.28
C SER A 3 -27.69 5.42 17.15
N LYS A 4 -27.44 4.10 17.32
CA LYS A 4 -26.18 3.47 16.87
C LYS A 4 -26.11 3.66 15.35
N THR A 5 -25.53 4.78 14.92
CA THR A 5 -25.21 5.04 13.52
C THR A 5 -24.29 3.92 13.03
N THR A 6 -24.72 3.21 12.00
CA THR A 6 -23.95 2.17 11.31
C THR A 6 -22.83 2.83 10.53
N HIS A 7 -21.70 3.06 11.20
CA HIS A 7 -20.51 3.66 10.61
C HIS A 7 -19.68 2.61 9.85
N VAL A 8 -18.87 3.07 8.89
CA VAL A 8 -17.91 2.24 8.12
C VAL A 8 -17.04 1.38 9.04
N ASP A 9 -16.69 1.83 10.24
CA ASP A 9 -15.75 1.12 11.11
C ASP A 9 -16.28 -0.17 11.77
N GLN A 10 -17.57 -0.52 11.64
CA GLN A 10 -18.14 -1.56 12.50
C GLN A 10 -18.05 -3.00 12.01
N PHE A 11 -17.89 -3.28 10.71
CA PHE A 11 -17.89 -4.67 10.21
C PHE A 11 -16.48 -5.24 10.11
N LEU A 12 -15.60 -4.65 9.31
CA LEU A 12 -14.26 -5.21 9.08
C LEU A 12 -13.24 -4.88 10.18
N LEU A 13 -13.56 -3.96 11.11
CA LEU A 13 -12.71 -3.64 12.27
C LEU A 13 -13.12 -4.39 13.55
N ILE A 14 -14.07 -5.34 13.47
CA ILE A 14 -14.44 -6.16 14.63
C ILE A 14 -13.23 -6.94 15.16
N HIS A 15 -12.38 -7.41 14.25
CA HIS A 15 -11.18 -8.19 14.59
C HIS A 15 -10.22 -7.47 15.53
N SER A 16 -10.12 -6.15 15.40
CA SER A 16 -9.18 -5.30 16.11
C SER A 16 -9.81 -4.63 17.34
N ALA A 17 -11.14 -4.49 17.37
CA ALA A 17 -11.93 -4.19 18.56
C ALA A 17 -12.02 -5.38 19.53
N ARG A 18 -11.81 -6.61 19.05
CA ARG A 18 -11.90 -7.84 19.83
C ARG A 18 -11.16 -7.79 21.16
N ALA A 19 -9.91 -7.32 21.16
CA ALA A 19 -9.13 -7.19 22.38
C ALA A 19 -9.69 -6.15 23.36
N ASP A 20 -10.30 -5.07 22.87
CA ASP A 20 -10.96 -4.07 23.72
C ASP A 20 -12.25 -4.62 24.33
N ASN A 21 -13.05 -5.32 23.54
CA ASN A 21 -14.29 -5.92 24.02
C ASN A 21 -13.99 -6.90 25.16
N TRP A 22 -12.93 -7.70 25.05
CA TRP A 22 -12.50 -8.59 26.13
C TRP A 22 -11.92 -7.87 27.35
N ARG A 23 -11.34 -6.68 27.19
CA ARG A 23 -10.96 -5.82 28.32
C ARG A 23 -12.18 -5.24 29.02
N GLU A 24 -13.20 -4.84 28.28
CA GLU A 24 -14.48 -4.38 28.84
C GLU A 24 -15.18 -5.51 29.59
N ILE A 25 -15.27 -6.71 29.00
CA ILE A 25 -15.78 -7.92 29.66
C ILE A 25 -15.00 -8.20 30.96
N THR A 26 -13.67 -8.09 30.93
CA THR A 26 -12.84 -8.27 32.14
C THR A 26 -13.16 -7.21 33.20
N THR A 27 -13.33 -5.96 32.79
CA THR A 27 -13.68 -4.84 33.70
C THR A 27 -15.03 -5.05 34.35
N LEU A 28 -16.04 -5.47 33.58
CA LEU A 28 -17.38 -5.78 34.07
C LEU A 28 -17.37 -7.00 35.00
N ALA A 29 -16.61 -8.04 34.67
CA ALA A 29 -16.47 -9.22 35.51
C ALA A 29 -15.76 -8.90 36.84
N ASP A 30 -14.70 -8.09 36.82
CA ASP A 30 -14.00 -7.62 38.02
C ASP A 30 -14.90 -6.73 38.88
N ALA A 31 -15.70 -5.86 38.26
CA ALA A 31 -16.68 -5.02 38.96
C ALA A 31 -17.76 -5.87 39.63
N TRP A 32 -18.28 -6.89 38.94
CA TRP A 32 -19.25 -7.83 39.51
C TRP A 32 -18.65 -8.65 40.66
N ALA A 33 -17.44 -9.19 40.50
CA ALA A 33 -16.72 -9.91 41.57
C ALA A 33 -16.43 -9.04 42.80
N ALA A 34 -16.24 -7.73 42.61
CA ALA A 34 -16.05 -6.77 43.68
C ALA A 34 -17.36 -6.20 44.26
N ASN A 35 -18.54 -6.70 43.85
CA ASN A 35 -19.86 -6.17 44.20
C ASN A 35 -20.05 -4.67 43.86
N ARG A 36 -19.39 -4.18 42.80
CA ARG A 36 -19.47 -2.79 42.30
C ARG A 36 -20.16 -2.68 40.93
N GLY A 37 -20.58 -3.79 40.34
CA GLY A 37 -21.21 -3.85 39.02
C GLY A 37 -22.29 -4.91 38.94
N GLU A 38 -23.10 -4.84 37.89
CA GLU A 38 -24.23 -5.75 37.68
C GLU A 38 -23.86 -6.92 36.75
N ARG A 39 -24.28 -8.13 37.13
CA ARG A 39 -24.12 -9.36 36.32
C ARG A 39 -24.74 -9.22 34.92
N THR A 40 -25.87 -8.54 34.82
CA THR A 40 -26.62 -8.29 33.57
C THR A 40 -25.79 -7.53 32.54
N ALA A 41 -24.95 -6.59 32.96
CA ALA A 41 -24.06 -5.86 32.07
C ALA A 41 -22.96 -6.76 31.50
N LEU A 42 -22.40 -7.66 32.31
CA LEU A 42 -21.43 -8.66 31.86
C LEU A 42 -22.07 -9.65 30.86
N GLU A 43 -23.26 -10.15 31.16
CA GLU A 43 -24.01 -11.04 30.26
C GLU A 43 -24.31 -10.38 28.92
N ALA A 44 -24.71 -9.10 28.92
CA ALA A 44 -24.94 -8.32 27.71
C ALA A 44 -23.66 -8.14 26.88
N ALA A 45 -22.53 -7.80 27.51
CA ALA A 45 -21.25 -7.63 26.82
C ALA A 45 -20.75 -8.94 26.19
N ILE A 46 -20.91 -10.07 26.89
CA ILE A 46 -20.57 -11.40 26.35
C ILE A 46 -21.50 -11.76 25.17
N ALA A 47 -22.80 -11.49 25.28
CA ALA A 47 -23.75 -11.75 24.21
C ALA A 47 -23.46 -10.91 22.95
N GLU A 48 -22.97 -9.68 23.10
CA GLU A 48 -22.59 -8.81 21.98
C GLU A 48 -21.38 -9.35 21.21
N VAL A 49 -20.39 -9.95 21.88
CA VAL A 49 -19.20 -10.50 21.21
C VAL A 49 -19.36 -11.93 20.73
N ALA A 50 -20.26 -12.71 21.33
CA ALA A 50 -20.37 -14.15 21.11
C ALA A 50 -20.46 -14.55 19.61
N PRO A 51 -21.27 -13.89 18.76
CA PRO A 51 -21.33 -14.25 17.33
C PRO A 51 -20.00 -14.08 16.60
N ALA A 52 -19.23 -13.03 16.91
CA ALA A 52 -17.93 -12.80 16.28
C ALA A 52 -16.85 -13.78 16.79
N GLU A 53 -16.95 -14.21 18.05
CA GLU A 53 -16.04 -15.20 18.63
C GLU A 53 -16.16 -16.58 17.98
N GLU A 54 -17.28 -16.90 17.32
CA GLU A 54 -17.44 -18.15 16.55
C GLU A 54 -16.49 -18.23 15.34
N TYR A 55 -16.03 -17.07 14.85
CA TYR A 55 -15.11 -16.96 13.72
C TYR A 55 -13.64 -17.08 14.13
N HIS A 56 -13.35 -17.28 15.41
CA HIS A 56 -12.00 -17.43 15.95
C HIS A 56 -11.86 -18.75 16.71
N ALA A 57 -10.69 -19.39 16.60
CA ALA A 57 -10.49 -20.66 17.28
C ALA A 57 -10.33 -20.49 18.81
N TYR A 58 -9.49 -19.56 19.24
CA TYR A 58 -9.35 -19.15 20.65
C TYR A 58 -10.32 -18.01 20.94
N PRO A 59 -10.97 -17.88 22.12
CA PRO A 59 -10.94 -18.81 23.26
C PRO A 59 -11.72 -20.10 23.01
N GLY A 60 -12.55 -20.12 21.97
CA GLY A 60 -13.30 -21.29 21.54
C GLY A 60 -14.47 -21.66 22.45
N GLY A 61 -15.29 -22.60 21.97
CA GLY A 61 -16.55 -22.97 22.65
C GLY A 61 -16.38 -23.47 24.09
N ARG A 62 -15.26 -24.13 24.41
CA ARG A 62 -15.00 -24.68 25.76
C ARG A 62 -14.83 -23.59 26.81
N LEU A 63 -13.95 -22.63 26.55
CA LEU A 63 -13.69 -21.53 27.48
C LEU A 63 -14.90 -20.60 27.60
N LEU A 64 -15.60 -20.35 26.48
CA LEU A 64 -16.84 -19.57 26.48
C LEU A 64 -17.96 -20.26 27.28
N SER A 65 -18.14 -21.57 27.11
CA SER A 65 -19.13 -22.34 27.87
C SER A 65 -18.79 -22.37 29.36
N ALA A 66 -17.51 -22.54 29.72
CA ALA A 66 -17.06 -22.50 31.10
C ALA A 66 -17.27 -21.10 31.73
N LEU A 67 -17.07 -20.02 30.96
CA LEU A 67 -17.36 -18.66 31.42
C LEU A 67 -18.86 -18.47 31.64
N ALA A 68 -19.70 -18.93 30.71
CA ALA A 68 -21.15 -18.87 30.83
C ALA A 68 -21.67 -19.70 32.02
N GLU A 69 -21.10 -20.88 32.26
CA GLU A 69 -21.42 -21.73 33.41
C GLU A 69 -21.10 -21.03 34.73
N ARG A 70 -19.90 -20.46 34.87
CA ARG A 70 -19.50 -19.70 36.08
C ARG A 70 -20.43 -18.52 36.34
N ILE A 71 -20.84 -17.81 35.29
CA ILE A 71 -21.82 -16.73 35.41
C ILE A 71 -23.17 -17.29 35.87
N ALA A 72 -23.65 -18.37 35.25
CA ALA A 72 -24.92 -19.01 35.59
C ALA A 72 -24.96 -19.50 37.05
N THR A 73 -23.88 -20.08 37.55
CA THR A 73 -23.74 -20.58 38.94
C THR A 73 -23.38 -19.48 39.95
N ASN A 74 -23.38 -18.20 39.53
CA ASN A 74 -23.06 -17.05 40.39
C ASN A 74 -21.63 -17.08 40.97
N ASP A 75 -20.69 -17.74 40.29
CA ASP A 75 -19.26 -17.72 40.62
C ASP A 75 -18.58 -16.49 40.00
N ALA A 76 -18.81 -15.33 40.60
CA ALA A 76 -18.26 -14.06 40.12
C ALA A 76 -16.72 -14.04 40.12
N GLY A 77 -16.09 -14.66 41.14
CA GLY A 77 -14.63 -14.73 41.25
C GLY A 77 -14.00 -15.59 40.16
N GLY A 78 -14.57 -16.77 39.90
CA GLY A 78 -14.13 -17.64 38.81
C GLY A 78 -14.38 -17.04 37.43
N ALA A 79 -15.53 -16.37 37.23
CA ALA A 79 -15.83 -15.68 35.97
C ALA A 79 -14.80 -14.57 35.68
N ALA A 80 -14.47 -13.74 36.68
CA ALA A 80 -13.46 -12.69 36.55
C ALA A 80 -12.06 -13.24 36.24
N LYS A 81 -11.62 -14.29 36.94
CA LYS A 81 -10.34 -14.97 36.67
C LYS A 81 -10.25 -15.49 35.23
N LEU A 82 -11.31 -16.16 34.76
CA LEU A 82 -11.33 -16.74 33.40
C LEU A 82 -11.39 -15.67 32.32
N ALA A 83 -12.24 -14.64 32.49
CA ALA A 83 -12.31 -13.51 31.57
C ALA A 83 -10.95 -12.81 31.43
N ARG A 84 -10.26 -12.59 32.57
CA ARG A 84 -8.91 -12.00 32.59
C ARG A 84 -7.88 -12.87 31.86
N ARG A 85 -7.93 -14.19 32.05
CA ARG A 85 -7.02 -15.11 31.35
C ARG A 85 -7.24 -15.07 29.84
N ILE A 86 -8.50 -15.12 29.39
CA ILE A 86 -8.84 -14.99 27.98
C ILE A 86 -8.32 -13.67 27.41
N SER A 87 -8.60 -12.56 28.09
CA SER A 87 -8.16 -11.21 27.70
C SER A 87 -6.63 -11.11 27.61
N ASN A 88 -5.89 -11.63 28.61
CA ASN A 88 -4.44 -11.65 28.59
C ASN A 88 -3.87 -12.53 27.46
N GLY A 89 -4.47 -13.68 27.20
CA GLY A 89 -4.08 -14.55 26.10
C GLY A 89 -4.26 -13.87 24.74
N LEU A 90 -5.37 -13.15 24.55
CA LEU A 90 -5.62 -12.37 23.33
C LEU A 90 -4.61 -11.23 23.14
N LEU A 91 -4.29 -10.51 24.21
CA LEU A 91 -3.37 -9.36 24.18
C LEU A 91 -1.91 -9.75 23.98
N SER A 92 -1.48 -10.86 24.59
CA SER A 92 -0.09 -11.35 24.50
C SER A 92 0.12 -12.33 23.34
N HIS A 93 -0.96 -12.78 22.70
CA HIS A 93 -0.96 -13.89 21.73
C HIS A 93 -0.36 -15.19 22.28
N SER A 94 -0.34 -15.38 23.60
CA SER A 94 0.24 -16.56 24.24
C SER A 94 -0.47 -17.86 23.84
N TYR A 95 -1.78 -17.81 23.55
CA TYR A 95 -2.57 -18.96 23.10
C TYR A 95 -2.01 -19.65 21.85
N ARG A 96 -1.20 -18.94 21.06
CA ARG A 96 -0.56 -19.46 19.86
C ARG A 96 0.58 -20.45 20.15
N GLY A 97 1.23 -20.31 21.31
CA GLY A 97 2.39 -21.11 21.70
C GLY A 97 2.24 -21.87 23.01
N ARG A 98 1.19 -21.58 23.80
CA ARG A 98 0.96 -22.15 25.12
C ARG A 98 -0.33 -22.97 25.16
N PRO A 99 -0.25 -24.31 25.20
CA PRO A 99 -1.43 -25.17 25.31
C PRO A 99 -2.28 -24.91 26.57
N SER A 100 -1.65 -24.48 27.68
CA SER A 100 -2.33 -24.15 28.94
C SER A 100 -3.38 -23.06 28.83
N GLU A 101 -3.23 -22.13 27.88
CA GLU A 101 -4.22 -21.05 27.65
C GLU A 101 -5.60 -21.61 27.28
N TRP A 102 -5.64 -22.82 26.70
CA TRP A 102 -6.84 -23.51 26.24
C TRP A 102 -7.50 -24.39 27.31
N ASP A 103 -6.86 -24.60 28.46
CA ASP A 103 -7.35 -25.49 29.51
C ASP A 103 -8.27 -24.75 30.50
N VAL A 104 -9.52 -25.21 30.65
CA VAL A 104 -10.51 -24.62 31.57
C VAL A 104 -10.06 -24.67 33.04
N HIS A 105 -9.27 -25.69 33.41
CA HIS A 105 -8.94 -26.01 34.80
C HIS A 105 -7.59 -25.46 35.26
N ASP A 106 -6.78 -24.93 34.37
CA ASP A 106 -5.46 -24.40 34.73
C ASP A 106 -5.59 -23.05 35.48
N GLU A 107 -5.18 -23.03 36.75
CA GLU A 107 -5.06 -21.83 37.56
C GLU A 107 -3.67 -21.23 37.30
N MET A 108 -3.61 -20.07 36.62
CA MET A 108 -2.39 -19.33 36.29
C MET A 108 -1.25 -19.55 37.30
N SER A 109 -0.19 -20.27 36.91
CA SER A 109 1.07 -20.16 37.64
C SER A 109 1.60 -18.72 37.45
N VAL A 110 1.85 -18.03 38.57
CA VAL A 110 2.31 -16.62 38.61
C VAL A 110 3.72 -16.45 38.02
N THR A 111 4.41 -17.54 37.69
CA THR A 111 5.83 -17.57 37.32
C THR A 111 6.12 -17.49 35.81
N ASP A 112 5.13 -17.66 34.94
CA ASP A 112 5.36 -17.78 33.49
C ASP A 112 4.98 -16.50 32.72
N VAL A 113 5.84 -15.49 32.81
CA VAL A 113 5.72 -14.24 32.04
C VAL A 113 5.64 -14.57 30.53
N PRO A 114 4.68 -14.04 29.76
CA PRO A 114 4.64 -14.21 28.30
C PRO A 114 5.92 -13.70 27.65
N ASP A 115 6.38 -14.38 26.59
CA ASP A 115 7.53 -13.99 25.78
C ASP A 115 7.17 -12.78 24.89
N ILE A 116 6.97 -11.63 25.54
CA ILE A 116 6.63 -10.35 24.91
C ILE A 116 7.88 -9.71 24.29
N MET A 117 9.05 -10.02 24.86
CA MET A 117 10.34 -9.59 24.32
C MET A 117 10.79 -10.60 23.26
N PRO A 118 11.39 -10.16 22.15
CA PRO A 118 12.04 -11.09 21.24
C PRO A 118 13.13 -11.85 22.02
N PRO A 119 13.24 -13.18 21.86
CA PRO A 119 14.25 -13.96 22.58
C PRO A 119 15.64 -13.41 22.31
N GLY A 120 16.47 -13.40 23.35
CA GLY A 120 17.90 -13.08 23.21
C GLY A 120 18.56 -14.03 22.22
N THR A 121 19.71 -13.66 21.64
CA THR A 121 20.46 -14.53 20.73
C THR A 121 20.78 -15.87 21.41
N GLY A 122 20.09 -16.94 20.99
CA GLY A 122 20.32 -18.31 21.48
C GLY A 122 19.09 -19.05 22.01
N GLU A 123 17.97 -18.37 22.27
CA GLU A 123 16.74 -18.97 22.83
C GLU A 123 15.72 -19.41 21.76
N ALA A 124 16.19 -19.88 20.61
CA ALA A 124 15.33 -20.37 19.53
C ALA A 124 14.94 -21.85 19.76
N GLY A 125 14.29 -22.14 20.89
CA GLY A 125 13.73 -23.47 21.16
C GLY A 125 12.37 -23.64 20.46
N GLY A 126 12.25 -24.59 19.53
CA GLY A 126 11.02 -25.35 19.21
C GLY A 126 9.72 -24.61 18.84
N ARG A 127 9.71 -23.29 18.60
CA ARG A 127 8.46 -22.55 18.31
C ARG A 127 7.89 -22.94 16.94
N ARG A 128 6.78 -23.67 16.93
CA ARG A 128 5.96 -23.94 15.73
C ARG A 128 5.06 -22.75 15.45
N PRO A 129 5.08 -22.13 14.25
CA PRO A 129 4.15 -21.07 13.92
C PRO A 129 2.69 -21.57 13.98
N TYR A 130 1.82 -20.71 14.51
CA TYR A 130 0.39 -20.96 14.68
C TYR A 130 -0.42 -20.30 13.56
N PHE A 131 -1.47 -20.98 13.10
CA PHE A 131 -2.50 -20.39 12.23
C PHE A 131 -3.88 -21.03 12.46
N GLU A 132 -4.89 -20.57 11.73
CA GLU A 132 -6.25 -21.12 11.81
C GLU A 132 -6.72 -21.61 10.43
N VAL A 133 -7.57 -22.64 10.43
CA VAL A 133 -8.15 -23.22 9.21
C VAL A 133 -9.66 -23.15 9.32
N LEU A 134 -10.30 -22.52 8.34
CA LEU A 134 -11.75 -22.43 8.25
C LEU A 134 -12.33 -23.70 7.66
N PHE A 135 -13.20 -24.39 8.38
CA PHE A 135 -13.97 -25.53 7.91
C PHE A 135 -15.42 -25.09 7.73
N VAL A 136 -15.86 -25.05 6.47
CA VAL A 136 -17.25 -24.77 6.10
C VAL A 136 -17.95 -26.11 5.95
N ASN A 137 -18.80 -26.46 6.91
CA ASN A 137 -19.47 -27.75 6.94
C ASN A 137 -21.00 -27.60 6.93
N SER A 138 -21.68 -28.65 6.49
CA SER A 138 -23.15 -28.76 6.55
C SER A 138 -23.64 -29.50 7.80
N GLN A 139 -22.74 -29.89 8.70
CA GLN A 139 -23.10 -30.64 9.89
C GLN A 139 -23.68 -29.73 10.98
N PRO A 140 -24.64 -30.23 11.79
CA PRO A 140 -25.19 -29.46 12.90
C PRO A 140 -24.10 -29.01 13.90
N ALA A 141 -24.25 -27.79 14.42
CA ALA A 141 -23.26 -27.16 15.31
C ALA A 141 -22.89 -28.00 16.55
N VAL A 142 -23.80 -28.86 17.02
CA VAL A 142 -23.54 -29.79 18.14
C VAL A 142 -22.38 -30.76 17.87
N ARG A 143 -22.04 -31.02 16.60
CA ARG A 143 -20.93 -31.93 16.22
C ARG A 143 -19.59 -31.23 16.05
N TRP A 144 -19.56 -29.89 16.02
CA TRP A 144 -18.35 -29.13 15.69
C TRP A 144 -17.21 -29.36 16.68
N GLU A 145 -17.50 -29.51 17.98
CA GLU A 145 -16.45 -29.77 18.97
C GLU A 145 -15.79 -31.15 18.78
N ALA A 146 -16.59 -32.17 18.49
CA ALA A 146 -16.08 -33.51 18.20
C ALA A 146 -15.21 -33.50 16.93
N PHE A 147 -15.66 -32.81 15.89
CA PHE A 147 -14.89 -32.63 14.65
C PHE A 147 -13.56 -31.89 14.90
N ALA A 148 -13.58 -30.81 15.69
CA ALA A 148 -12.36 -30.11 16.07
C ALA A 148 -11.36 -31.03 16.80
N ALA A 149 -11.85 -31.92 17.66
CA ALA A 149 -11.02 -32.91 18.35
C ALA A 149 -10.44 -33.96 17.37
N GLU A 150 -11.19 -34.38 16.36
CA GLU A 150 -10.68 -35.27 15.30
C GLU A 150 -9.54 -34.61 14.51
N ILE A 151 -9.71 -33.36 14.09
CA ILE A 151 -8.66 -32.60 13.40
C ILE A 151 -7.41 -32.44 14.28
N ARG A 152 -7.58 -32.19 15.58
CA ARG A 152 -6.45 -32.11 16.53
C ARG A 152 -5.66 -33.42 16.63
N ARG A 153 -6.31 -34.58 16.50
CA ARG A 153 -5.65 -35.90 16.53
C ARG A 153 -4.78 -36.18 15.31
N LEU A 154 -4.96 -35.45 14.20
CA LEU A 154 -4.13 -35.57 13.01
C LEU A 154 -2.75 -34.91 13.18
N ARG A 155 -2.60 -34.00 14.16
CA ARG A 155 -1.34 -33.30 14.39
C ARG A 155 -0.27 -34.27 14.88
N ARG A 156 0.94 -34.08 14.38
CA ARG A 156 2.10 -34.91 14.71
C ARG A 156 3.23 -34.06 15.28
N PRO A 157 4.14 -34.65 16.08
CA PRO A 157 5.29 -33.93 16.62
C PRO A 157 6.18 -33.29 15.53
N GLU A 158 6.29 -33.93 14.37
CA GLU A 158 7.13 -33.52 13.25
C GLU A 158 6.58 -32.39 12.37
N ASP A 159 5.29 -32.02 12.49
CA ASP A 159 4.79 -30.97 11.60
C ASP A 159 5.45 -29.63 11.92
N GLY A 160 5.82 -28.88 10.87
CA GLY A 160 6.50 -27.58 11.03
C GLY A 160 5.62 -26.48 11.62
N PHE A 161 4.29 -26.69 11.65
CA PHE A 161 3.29 -25.68 12.02
C PHE A 161 2.20 -26.28 12.90
N ILE A 162 1.45 -25.45 13.61
CA ILE A 162 0.26 -25.84 14.37
C ILE A 162 -0.92 -25.03 13.85
N TYR A 163 -2.07 -25.66 13.66
CA TYR A 163 -3.29 -24.94 13.31
C TYR A 163 -4.49 -25.38 14.10
N GLU A 164 -5.38 -24.45 14.43
CA GLU A 164 -6.67 -24.74 15.05
C GLU A 164 -7.84 -24.63 14.04
N PRO A 165 -8.85 -25.52 14.12
CA PRO A 165 -10.03 -25.46 13.25
C PRO A 165 -11.02 -24.39 13.73
N VAL A 166 -11.50 -23.57 12.79
CA VAL A 166 -12.64 -22.65 12.94
C VAL A 166 -13.79 -23.23 12.13
N LEU A 167 -14.98 -23.37 12.71
CA LEU A 167 -16.09 -24.12 12.12
C LEU A 167 -17.28 -23.21 11.87
N VAL A 168 -17.78 -23.21 10.63
CA VAL A 168 -18.95 -22.43 10.22
C VAL A 168 -19.92 -23.28 9.40
N GLY A 169 -21.19 -22.87 9.41
CA GLY A 169 -22.29 -23.66 8.85
C GLY A 169 -22.93 -23.08 7.58
N SER A 170 -22.49 -21.94 7.08
CA SER A 170 -23.14 -21.25 5.96
C SER A 170 -22.17 -20.45 5.09
N PHE A 171 -22.63 -20.04 3.91
CA PHE A 171 -21.89 -19.13 3.03
C PHE A 171 -21.62 -17.78 3.71
N GLU A 172 -22.67 -17.16 4.27
CA GLU A 172 -22.57 -15.87 4.97
C GLU A 172 -21.56 -15.93 6.13
N ASP A 173 -21.58 -17.01 6.93
CA ASP A 173 -20.64 -17.21 8.04
C ASP A 173 -19.20 -17.44 7.56
N ALA A 174 -19.01 -18.18 6.47
CA ALA A 174 -17.68 -18.43 5.90
C ALA A 174 -17.03 -17.15 5.39
N PHE A 175 -17.80 -16.31 4.71
CA PHE A 175 -17.33 -15.01 4.26
C PHE A 175 -16.99 -14.10 5.45
N CYS A 176 -17.87 -14.04 6.46
CA CYS A 176 -17.59 -13.34 7.72
C CYS A 176 -16.29 -13.81 8.36
N ALA A 177 -16.11 -15.12 8.52
CA ALA A 177 -14.93 -15.67 9.15
C ALA A 177 -13.65 -15.28 8.40
N ALA A 178 -13.63 -15.43 7.08
CA ALA A 178 -12.48 -15.04 6.26
C ALA A 178 -12.18 -13.53 6.31
N ALA A 179 -13.20 -12.70 6.41
CA ALA A 179 -13.07 -11.25 6.50
C ALA A 179 -12.63 -10.76 7.90
N LEU A 180 -13.13 -11.38 8.97
CA LEU A 180 -12.93 -10.94 10.35
C LEU A 180 -11.76 -11.62 11.03
N ASN A 181 -11.30 -12.78 10.57
CA ASN A 181 -10.23 -13.50 11.22
C ASN A 181 -8.97 -13.57 10.34
N PRO A 182 -7.99 -12.67 10.56
CA PRO A 182 -6.75 -12.67 9.80
C PRO A 182 -5.86 -13.89 10.09
N ALA A 183 -6.09 -14.64 11.18
CA ALA A 183 -5.34 -15.85 11.48
C ALA A 183 -5.72 -17.03 10.57
N ILE A 184 -6.87 -16.96 9.87
CA ILE A 184 -7.25 -17.95 8.87
C ILE A 184 -6.33 -17.80 7.67
N ILE A 185 -5.60 -18.85 7.31
CA ILE A 185 -4.73 -18.85 6.12
C ILE A 185 -5.04 -19.99 5.14
N ALA A 186 -5.98 -20.87 5.50
CA ALA A 186 -6.49 -21.94 4.66
C ALA A 186 -7.98 -22.21 4.95
N VAL A 187 -8.69 -22.74 3.96
CA VAL A 187 -10.13 -23.01 4.00
C VAL A 187 -10.40 -24.40 3.47
N VAL A 188 -11.26 -25.16 4.13
CA VAL A 188 -11.78 -26.45 3.71
C VAL A 188 -13.29 -26.32 3.55
N LEU A 189 -13.78 -26.52 2.34
CA LEU A 189 -15.19 -26.44 1.98
C LEU A 189 -15.76 -27.85 1.87
N ALA A 190 -16.86 -28.15 2.56
CA ALA A 190 -17.70 -29.31 2.28
C ALA A 190 -18.93 -28.88 1.47
N GLU A 191 -19.62 -29.81 0.82
CA GLU A 191 -20.86 -29.50 0.10
C GLU A 191 -22.11 -29.49 1.01
N GLY A 192 -23.17 -28.82 0.53
CA GLY A 192 -24.50 -28.86 1.14
C GLY A 192 -24.77 -27.87 2.28
N PHE A 193 -23.92 -26.87 2.49
CA PHE A 193 -24.20 -25.79 3.45
C PHE A 193 -25.24 -24.80 2.89
N PRO A 194 -26.13 -24.23 3.73
CA PRO A 194 -27.04 -23.16 3.33
C PRO A 194 -26.30 -21.84 3.05
N TYR A 195 -26.96 -20.94 2.32
CA TYR A 195 -26.42 -19.59 2.12
C TYR A 195 -26.46 -18.74 3.39
N ARG A 196 -27.63 -18.72 4.05
CA ARG A 196 -27.93 -17.82 5.15
C ARG A 196 -27.25 -18.23 6.44
N SER A 197 -26.71 -17.25 7.15
CA SER A 197 -26.25 -17.38 8.53
C SER A 197 -27.42 -17.67 9.46
N ARG A 198 -27.12 -18.33 10.59
CA ARG A 198 -28.04 -18.42 11.74
C ARG A 198 -28.20 -17.10 12.48
N HIS A 199 -27.28 -16.16 12.28
CA HIS A 199 -27.32 -14.81 12.84
C HIS A 199 -27.85 -13.84 11.78
N ASP A 200 -28.62 -12.83 12.20
CA ASP A 200 -29.03 -11.78 11.26
C ASP A 200 -27.87 -10.83 10.97
N ALA A 201 -27.41 -10.78 9.71
CA ALA A 201 -26.23 -10.03 9.28
C ALA A 201 -26.55 -9.01 8.17
N PRO A 202 -27.35 -7.96 8.45
CA PRO A 202 -27.74 -6.98 7.43
C PRO A 202 -26.56 -6.19 6.85
N VAL A 203 -25.51 -5.94 7.65
CA VAL A 203 -24.31 -5.23 7.20
C VAL A 203 -23.46 -6.10 6.26
N LEU A 204 -23.36 -7.40 6.51
CA LEU A 204 -22.69 -8.32 5.59
C LEU A 204 -23.38 -8.30 4.22
N ARG A 205 -24.71 -8.39 4.20
CA ARG A 205 -25.49 -8.42 2.96
C ARG A 205 -25.31 -7.16 2.13
N SER A 206 -25.24 -5.98 2.77
CA SER A 206 -24.95 -4.72 2.07
C SER A 206 -23.54 -4.64 1.46
N VAL A 207 -22.62 -5.52 1.88
CA VAL A 207 -21.27 -5.66 1.31
C VAL A 207 -21.23 -6.77 0.25
N LEU A 208 -21.91 -7.90 0.46
CA LEU A 208 -21.95 -9.02 -0.49
C LEU A 208 -22.66 -8.66 -1.79
N ASP A 209 -23.76 -7.90 -1.72
CA ASP A 209 -24.55 -7.55 -2.90
C ASP A 209 -23.73 -6.75 -3.94
N PRO A 210 -23.00 -5.66 -3.57
CA PRO A 210 -22.07 -4.97 -4.48
C PRO A 210 -20.92 -5.84 -5.01
N LEU A 211 -20.57 -6.91 -4.30
CA LEU A 211 -19.55 -7.87 -4.72
C LEU A 211 -20.12 -8.96 -5.64
N GLY A 212 -21.41 -8.93 -5.98
CA GLY A 212 -22.05 -9.92 -6.84
C GLY A 212 -22.27 -11.28 -6.18
N GLU A 213 -22.18 -11.34 -4.85
CA GLU A 213 -22.28 -12.59 -4.08
C GLU A 213 -23.68 -12.84 -3.51
N ALA A 214 -24.72 -12.21 -4.06
CA ALA A 214 -26.11 -12.33 -3.58
C ALA A 214 -26.69 -13.76 -3.68
N GLU A 215 -27.69 -14.09 -2.87
CA GLU A 215 -28.36 -15.40 -2.88
C GLU A 215 -28.87 -15.75 -4.30
N GLY A 216 -28.52 -16.93 -4.79
CA GLY A 216 -28.83 -17.35 -6.16
C GLY A 216 -29.12 -18.85 -6.28
N PRO A 217 -29.42 -19.34 -7.49
CA PRO A 217 -29.74 -20.75 -7.73
C PRO A 217 -28.52 -21.68 -7.64
N ASP A 218 -27.31 -21.18 -7.94
CA ASP A 218 -26.05 -21.89 -7.74
C ASP A 218 -25.41 -21.48 -6.41
N MET A 219 -25.50 -22.38 -5.44
CA MET A 219 -24.88 -22.27 -4.11
C MET A 219 -23.77 -23.31 -3.91
N SER A 220 -23.04 -23.60 -4.98
CA SER A 220 -21.92 -24.55 -4.95
C SER A 220 -20.77 -24.06 -4.07
N ALA A 221 -20.00 -25.03 -3.54
CA ALA A 221 -18.76 -24.73 -2.84
C ALA A 221 -17.74 -23.98 -3.74
N LEU A 222 -17.78 -24.21 -5.05
CA LEU A 222 -16.95 -23.49 -6.02
C LEU A 222 -17.29 -22.00 -6.11
N ARG A 223 -18.56 -21.63 -5.96
CA ARG A 223 -18.96 -20.23 -5.86
C ARG A 223 -18.36 -19.56 -4.63
N LEU A 224 -18.46 -20.20 -3.46
CA LEU A 224 -17.85 -19.70 -2.23
C LEU A 224 -16.33 -19.59 -2.35
N ALA A 225 -15.66 -20.58 -2.95
CA ALA A 225 -14.22 -20.55 -3.19
C ALA A 225 -13.80 -19.29 -3.97
N ARG A 226 -14.51 -18.96 -5.07
CA ARG A 226 -14.26 -17.76 -5.86
C ARG A 226 -14.54 -16.47 -5.07
N GLY A 227 -15.64 -16.41 -4.32
CA GLY A 227 -15.96 -15.26 -3.46
C GLY A 227 -14.89 -15.01 -2.39
N LEU A 228 -14.38 -16.07 -1.76
CA LEU A 228 -13.27 -15.99 -0.79
C LEU A 228 -11.97 -15.52 -1.46
N LYS A 229 -11.64 -16.04 -2.64
CA LYS A 229 -10.46 -15.60 -3.41
C LYS A 229 -10.55 -14.14 -3.84
N ARG A 230 -11.76 -13.62 -4.05
CA ARG A 230 -11.97 -12.20 -4.40
C ARG A 230 -11.60 -11.27 -3.25
N ILE A 231 -11.81 -11.65 -1.99
CA ILE A 231 -11.40 -10.85 -0.83
C ILE A 231 -9.99 -11.19 -0.33
N ARG A 232 -9.61 -12.46 -0.37
CA ARG A 232 -8.35 -12.98 0.15
C ARG A 232 -7.75 -14.03 -0.80
N PRO A 233 -7.13 -13.58 -1.91
CA PRO A 233 -6.58 -14.47 -2.94
C PRO A 233 -5.48 -15.39 -2.41
N GLU A 234 -4.82 -15.02 -1.31
CA GLU A 234 -3.76 -15.78 -0.65
C GLU A 234 -4.24 -17.02 0.12
N LEU A 235 -5.54 -17.17 0.37
CA LEU A 235 -6.09 -18.34 1.07
C LEU A 235 -5.94 -19.60 0.24
N ASP A 236 -5.33 -20.66 0.77
CA ASP A 236 -5.43 -21.98 0.16
C ASP A 236 -6.84 -22.54 0.41
N VAL A 237 -7.59 -22.86 -0.66
CA VAL A 237 -8.94 -23.42 -0.55
C VAL A 237 -8.92 -24.89 -0.97
N TYR A 238 -9.47 -25.76 -0.14
CA TYR A 238 -9.60 -27.19 -0.37
C TYR A 238 -11.09 -27.55 -0.42
N LEU A 239 -11.46 -28.48 -1.28
CA LEU A 239 -12.85 -28.93 -1.43
C LEU A 239 -12.99 -30.40 -1.05
N LEU A 240 -13.91 -30.70 -0.14
CA LEU A 240 -14.37 -32.04 0.19
C LEU A 240 -15.67 -32.29 -0.55
N SER A 241 -15.67 -33.25 -1.46
CA SER A 241 -16.86 -33.68 -2.19
C SER A 241 -17.06 -35.19 -2.04
N ASP A 242 -18.31 -35.64 -2.02
CA ASP A 242 -18.71 -37.04 -2.01
C ASP A 242 -19.32 -37.48 -3.37
N ARG A 243 -19.31 -36.60 -4.39
CA ARG A 243 -19.99 -36.82 -5.67
C ARG A 243 -19.20 -36.29 -6.86
N GLN A 244 -19.05 -37.12 -7.90
CA GLN A 244 -18.51 -36.71 -9.21
C GLN A 244 -17.20 -35.89 -9.11
N VAL A 245 -16.28 -36.32 -8.24
CA VAL A 245 -15.05 -35.58 -7.91
C VAL A 245 -14.24 -35.28 -9.17
N GLU A 246 -14.19 -36.22 -10.12
CA GLU A 246 -13.49 -36.08 -11.39
C GLU A 246 -14.09 -34.98 -12.26
N LYS A 247 -15.42 -34.83 -12.23
CA LYS A 247 -16.13 -33.78 -12.96
C LYS A 247 -15.88 -32.41 -12.33
N ILE A 248 -15.93 -32.33 -11.00
CA ILE A 248 -15.66 -31.10 -10.25
C ILE A 248 -14.21 -30.64 -10.48
N ALA A 249 -13.26 -31.58 -10.40
CA ALA A 249 -11.85 -31.29 -10.64
C ALA A 249 -11.56 -30.84 -12.08
N GLY A 250 -12.39 -31.21 -13.05
CA GLY A 250 -12.31 -30.77 -14.44
C GLY A 250 -13.10 -29.49 -14.77
N ASP A 251 -13.82 -28.91 -13.81
CA ASP A 251 -14.57 -27.67 -13.99
C ASP A 251 -13.61 -26.47 -13.90
N PRO A 252 -13.55 -25.55 -14.88
CA PRO A 252 -12.76 -24.32 -14.78
C PRO A 252 -13.08 -23.48 -13.53
N ALA A 253 -14.29 -23.58 -12.98
CA ALA A 253 -14.64 -22.91 -11.72
C ALA A 253 -13.86 -23.46 -10.51
N ALA A 254 -13.21 -24.62 -10.63
CA ALA A 254 -12.34 -25.21 -9.62
C ALA A 254 -10.92 -24.61 -9.59
N ASP A 255 -10.54 -23.69 -10.49
CA ASP A 255 -9.24 -23.00 -10.44
C ASP A 255 -9.01 -22.24 -9.11
N ALA A 256 -10.08 -21.87 -8.43
CA ALA A 256 -10.03 -21.24 -7.10
C ALA A 256 -9.66 -22.24 -5.98
N VAL A 257 -9.73 -23.54 -6.24
CA VAL A 257 -9.52 -24.64 -5.31
C VAL A 257 -8.15 -25.28 -5.59
N ARG A 258 -7.32 -25.39 -4.56
CA ARG A 258 -5.99 -25.99 -4.64
C ARG A 258 -6.03 -27.50 -4.85
N ARG A 259 -6.95 -28.18 -4.17
CA ARG A 259 -7.13 -29.65 -4.28
C ARG A 259 -8.55 -30.03 -3.87
N VAL A 260 -9.12 -30.99 -4.61
CA VAL A 260 -10.40 -31.64 -4.29
C VAL A 260 -10.09 -33.00 -3.67
N PHE A 261 -10.77 -33.34 -2.57
CA PHE A 261 -10.66 -34.61 -1.87
C PHE A 261 -12.01 -35.33 -1.84
N TYR A 262 -11.96 -36.65 -1.78
CA TYR A 262 -13.14 -37.47 -1.51
C TYR A 262 -13.38 -37.58 0.00
N ALA A 263 -14.49 -37.03 0.48
CA ALA A 263 -14.68 -36.53 1.85
C ALA A 263 -14.28 -37.46 3.02
N VAL A 264 -14.50 -38.78 2.91
CA VAL A 264 -14.36 -39.72 4.04
C VAL A 264 -13.02 -40.46 4.05
N GLU A 265 -12.34 -40.52 2.90
CA GLU A 265 -11.22 -41.46 2.74
C GLU A 265 -9.87 -40.89 3.20
N GLU A 266 -9.70 -39.56 3.18
CA GLU A 266 -8.37 -38.95 3.18
C GLU A 266 -8.14 -37.81 4.21
N PRO A 267 -8.53 -37.93 5.49
CA PRO A 267 -8.35 -36.85 6.47
C PRO A 267 -6.87 -36.51 6.74
N LEU A 268 -5.98 -37.52 6.68
CA LEU A 268 -4.54 -37.30 6.82
C LEU A 268 -3.95 -36.57 5.61
N GLU A 269 -4.35 -36.92 4.38
CA GLU A 269 -3.87 -36.22 3.19
C GLU A 269 -4.33 -34.77 3.15
N MET A 270 -5.56 -34.48 3.59
CA MET A 270 -6.03 -33.10 3.76
C MET A 270 -5.15 -32.34 4.74
N HIS A 271 -4.84 -32.93 5.90
CA HIS A 271 -3.95 -32.34 6.90
C HIS A 271 -2.56 -32.04 6.31
N LEU A 272 -1.96 -33.00 5.59
CA LEU A 272 -0.66 -32.82 4.94
C LEU A 272 -0.70 -31.75 3.85
N ALA A 273 -1.76 -31.71 3.03
CA ALA A 273 -1.93 -30.71 1.99
C ALA A 273 -2.05 -29.29 2.56
N ILE A 274 -2.80 -29.12 3.66
CA ILE A 274 -2.89 -27.84 4.38
C ILE A 274 -1.48 -27.37 4.78
N LEU A 275 -0.69 -28.24 5.41
CA LEU A 275 0.66 -27.91 5.85
C LEU A 275 1.60 -27.60 4.68
N GLU A 276 1.49 -28.34 3.58
CA GLU A 276 2.26 -28.10 2.35
C GLU A 276 1.93 -26.73 1.72
N GLY A 277 0.64 -26.37 1.62
CA GLY A 277 0.21 -25.08 1.09
C GLY A 277 0.76 -23.91 1.91
N VAL A 278 0.73 -24.02 3.24
CA VAL A 278 1.33 -23.03 4.14
C VAL A 278 2.85 -23.01 4.00
N GLN A 279 3.51 -24.17 3.92
CA GLN A 279 4.96 -24.27 3.71
C GLN A 279 5.41 -23.57 2.42
N ALA A 280 4.64 -23.67 1.33
CA ALA A 280 4.94 -23.03 0.04
C ALA A 280 4.86 -21.48 0.07
N ARG A 281 4.18 -20.91 1.07
CA ARG A 281 4.16 -19.47 1.36
C ARG A 281 5.16 -19.08 2.45
N TYR A 282 5.48 -20.01 3.35
CA TYR A 282 6.43 -19.80 4.44
C TYR A 282 7.91 -19.90 4.01
N GLU A 283 8.24 -20.64 2.95
CA GLU A 283 9.62 -20.76 2.51
C GLU A 283 10.22 -19.41 2.11
N THR A 284 11.50 -19.21 2.41
CA THR A 284 12.28 -18.04 2.00
C THR A 284 13.55 -18.54 1.32
N PRO A 285 13.48 -18.93 0.02
CA PRO A 285 14.55 -19.68 -0.63
C PRO A 285 15.93 -19.05 -0.46
N PHE A 286 16.04 -17.73 -0.65
CA PHE A 286 17.30 -17.02 -0.51
C PHE A 286 17.70 -16.84 0.96
N PHE A 287 16.80 -16.38 1.84
CA PHE A 287 17.16 -16.18 3.24
C PHE A 287 17.48 -17.49 3.99
N ASP A 288 16.77 -18.57 3.68
CA ASP A 288 17.04 -19.90 4.23
C ASP A 288 18.40 -20.42 3.78
N ASN A 289 18.77 -20.18 2.51
CA ASN A 289 20.10 -20.49 2.01
C ASN A 289 21.19 -19.61 2.65
N LEU A 290 20.92 -18.32 2.87
CA LEU A 290 21.83 -17.41 3.56
C LEU A 290 22.10 -17.84 5.01
N LYS A 291 21.06 -18.29 5.74
CA LYS A 291 21.22 -18.90 7.08
C LYS A 291 22.08 -20.17 7.03
N LYS A 292 21.86 -21.04 6.03
CA LYS A 292 22.69 -22.25 5.83
C LYS A 292 24.14 -21.87 5.56
N TYR A 293 24.39 -20.89 4.69
CA TYR A 293 25.72 -20.36 4.41
C TYR A 293 26.40 -19.83 5.68
N ALA A 294 25.71 -18.99 6.46
CA ALA A 294 26.24 -18.38 7.68
C ALA A 294 26.70 -19.42 8.72
N ARG A 295 26.02 -20.58 8.81
CA ARG A 295 26.36 -21.68 9.73
C ARG A 295 27.55 -22.53 9.29
N ARG A 296 27.95 -22.47 8.01
CA ARG A 296 29.07 -23.29 7.51
C ARG A 296 30.41 -22.81 8.07
N PRO A 297 31.35 -23.71 8.36
CA PRO A 297 32.75 -23.33 8.57
C PRO A 297 33.37 -22.96 7.22
N ILE A 298 33.82 -21.71 7.08
CA ILE A 298 34.36 -21.17 5.82
C ILE A 298 35.73 -20.54 6.08
N GLY A 299 36.72 -20.94 5.28
CA GLY A 299 38.00 -20.24 5.13
C GLY A 299 37.86 -19.12 4.09
N THR A 300 38.32 -17.92 4.42
CA THR A 300 38.09 -16.72 3.59
C THR A 300 39.39 -16.27 2.91
N PHE A 301 39.47 -16.43 1.60
CA PHE A 301 40.50 -15.85 0.71
C PHE A 301 39.84 -14.95 -0.36
N HIS A 302 38.86 -14.18 0.07
CA HIS A 302 38.01 -13.36 -0.78
C HIS A 302 38.25 -11.87 -0.50
N ALA A 303 37.82 -10.98 -1.40
CA ALA A 303 37.96 -9.52 -1.29
C ALA A 303 37.13 -8.88 -0.15
N LEU A 304 36.43 -9.67 0.67
CA LEU A 304 35.59 -9.22 1.78
C LEU A 304 36.28 -9.48 3.14
N PRO A 305 37.16 -8.59 3.63
CA PRO A 305 37.86 -8.78 4.90
C PRO A 305 36.92 -8.80 6.11
N ILE A 306 35.75 -8.16 5.98
CA ILE A 306 34.72 -8.10 7.01
C ILE A 306 33.91 -9.39 7.13
N ALA A 307 33.94 -10.25 6.10
CA ALA A 307 33.23 -11.51 6.12
C ALA A 307 33.68 -12.36 7.31
N ARG A 308 32.72 -13.00 7.98
CA ARG A 308 32.92 -13.77 9.22
C ARG A 308 33.37 -12.91 10.42
N GLY A 309 33.45 -11.58 10.29
CA GLY A 309 33.68 -10.63 11.38
C GLY A 309 35.09 -10.65 11.99
N LYS A 310 36.03 -11.44 11.46
CA LYS A 310 37.36 -11.63 12.08
C LYS A 310 38.15 -10.33 12.16
N SER A 311 38.09 -9.47 11.14
CA SER A 311 38.76 -8.16 11.15
C SER A 311 38.13 -7.17 12.14
N VAL A 312 36.83 -7.32 12.42
CA VAL A 312 36.06 -6.46 13.33
C VAL A 312 36.34 -6.86 14.78
N PHE A 313 36.07 -8.11 15.14
CA PHE A 313 36.17 -8.58 16.54
C PHE A 313 37.60 -8.70 17.07
N LYS A 314 38.61 -8.74 16.19
CA LYS A 314 40.03 -8.71 16.58
C LYS A 314 40.63 -7.31 16.64
N SER A 315 39.89 -6.28 16.21
CA SER A 315 40.37 -4.91 16.25
C SER A 315 40.07 -4.28 17.60
N ASP A 316 41.05 -3.62 18.21
CA ASP A 316 40.89 -2.87 19.45
C ASP A 316 40.01 -1.62 19.28
N TRP A 317 39.81 -1.16 18.05
CA TRP A 317 39.19 0.14 17.74
C TRP A 317 37.77 0.05 17.18
N ILE A 318 37.39 -1.09 16.59
CA ILE A 318 36.11 -1.22 15.86
C ILE A 318 35.31 -2.47 16.27
N ARG A 319 35.65 -3.08 17.40
CA ARG A 319 34.93 -4.24 17.93
C ARG A 319 33.48 -3.88 18.30
N ASP A 320 33.26 -2.65 18.74
CA ASP A 320 31.95 -2.07 19.06
C ASP A 320 30.97 -2.16 17.88
N MET A 321 31.43 -2.08 16.62
CA MET A 321 30.61 -2.34 15.43
C MET A 321 30.03 -3.76 15.45
N GLY A 322 30.85 -4.74 15.81
CA GLY A 322 30.46 -6.14 15.88
C GLY A 322 29.45 -6.42 16.99
N GLU A 323 29.63 -5.76 18.13
CA GLU A 323 28.75 -5.85 19.30
C GLU A 323 27.42 -5.15 19.06
N PHE A 324 27.43 -4.01 18.35
CA PHE A 324 26.22 -3.27 17.99
C PHE A 324 25.33 -4.03 16.99
N TYR A 325 25.89 -4.50 15.87
CA TYR A 325 25.11 -5.18 14.83
C TYR A 325 24.88 -6.68 15.09
N GLY A 326 25.72 -7.30 15.92
CA GLY A 326 25.71 -8.72 16.20
C GLY A 326 26.42 -9.58 15.15
N LEU A 327 26.92 -10.73 15.61
CA LEU A 327 27.78 -11.62 14.82
C LEU A 327 27.12 -12.16 13.54
N ASN A 328 25.80 -12.41 13.56
CA ASN A 328 25.08 -13.00 12.44
C ASN A 328 25.13 -12.13 11.17
N LEU A 329 25.19 -10.80 11.31
CA LEU A 329 25.34 -9.89 10.16
C LEU A 329 26.60 -10.24 9.37
N PHE A 330 27.72 -10.41 10.06
CA PHE A 330 29.03 -10.69 9.48
C PHE A 330 29.18 -12.15 9.03
N LEU A 331 28.50 -13.09 9.68
CA LEU A 331 28.47 -14.50 9.24
C LEU A 331 27.69 -14.68 7.94
N ALA A 332 26.65 -13.86 7.74
CA ALA A 332 25.86 -13.81 6.51
C ALA A 332 26.51 -12.99 5.40
N GLU A 333 27.56 -12.21 5.70
CA GLU A 333 28.26 -11.41 4.70
C GLU A 333 29.01 -12.29 3.69
N SER A 334 28.69 -12.11 2.41
CA SER A 334 29.16 -12.98 1.31
C SER A 334 29.01 -12.33 -0.07
N SER A 335 29.47 -13.04 -1.10
CA SER A 335 29.34 -12.71 -2.53
C SER A 335 28.74 -13.90 -3.29
N ALA A 336 28.25 -13.69 -4.51
CA ALA A 336 27.88 -14.78 -5.41
C ALA A 336 29.11 -15.65 -5.79
N THR A 337 30.32 -15.07 -5.76
CA THR A 337 31.58 -15.73 -6.15
C THR A 337 32.12 -16.72 -5.10
N THR A 338 31.64 -16.69 -3.85
CA THR A 338 32.07 -17.62 -2.79
C THR A 338 31.46 -19.02 -2.92
N GLY A 339 30.54 -19.23 -3.87
CA GLY A 339 29.90 -20.50 -4.17
C GLY A 339 28.76 -20.86 -3.20
N GLY A 340 27.64 -21.35 -3.74
CA GLY A 340 26.46 -21.75 -2.97
C GLY A 340 25.46 -20.62 -2.66
N LEU A 341 25.69 -19.41 -3.17
CA LEU A 341 24.71 -18.32 -3.21
C LEU A 341 24.47 -17.91 -4.66
N ASP A 342 23.25 -17.46 -4.95
CA ASP A 342 22.80 -17.06 -6.29
C ASP A 342 23.29 -15.64 -6.65
N SER A 343 23.32 -15.30 -7.95
CA SER A 343 23.71 -13.98 -8.44
C SER A 343 22.48 -13.09 -8.63
N LEU A 344 22.47 -11.87 -8.08
CA LEU A 344 21.36 -10.94 -8.36
C LEU A 344 21.36 -10.46 -9.82
N LEU A 345 22.54 -10.38 -10.44
CA LEU A 345 22.69 -9.87 -11.80
C LEU A 345 22.15 -10.85 -12.85
N GLU A 346 22.21 -12.14 -12.56
CA GLU A 346 21.71 -13.22 -13.41
C GLU A 346 21.18 -14.35 -12.51
N PRO A 347 19.98 -14.17 -11.93
CA PRO A 347 19.45 -15.11 -10.94
C PRO A 347 18.98 -16.39 -11.61
N THR A 348 19.52 -17.53 -11.17
CA THR A 348 19.18 -18.86 -11.70
C THR A 348 18.80 -19.88 -10.61
N GLY A 349 18.99 -19.52 -9.34
CA GLY A 349 18.76 -20.38 -8.18
C GLY A 349 17.81 -19.75 -7.16
N THR A 350 18.31 -19.55 -5.94
CA THR A 350 17.47 -19.13 -4.81
C THR A 350 16.88 -17.73 -4.96
N ILE A 351 17.58 -16.79 -5.62
CA ILE A 351 17.02 -15.45 -5.88
C ILE A 351 15.92 -15.55 -6.92
N LYS A 352 16.12 -16.34 -7.99
CA LYS A 352 15.09 -16.57 -9.01
C LYS A 352 13.81 -17.14 -8.41
N ARG A 353 13.94 -18.18 -7.58
CA ARG A 353 12.79 -18.76 -6.88
C ARG A 353 12.13 -17.76 -5.93
N SER A 354 12.89 -16.96 -5.18
CA SER A 354 12.32 -15.89 -4.35
C SER A 354 11.58 -14.82 -5.17
N GLN A 355 12.06 -14.50 -6.37
CA GLN A 355 11.37 -13.61 -7.31
C GLN A 355 10.07 -14.22 -7.84
N GLU A 356 10.05 -15.51 -8.17
CA GLU A 356 8.84 -16.24 -8.60
C GLU A 356 7.77 -16.29 -7.49
N LEU A 357 8.19 -16.56 -6.26
CA LEU A 357 7.28 -16.50 -5.10
C LEU A 357 6.75 -15.09 -4.88
N ALA A 358 7.56 -14.05 -5.11
CA ALA A 358 7.11 -12.67 -5.06
C ALA A 358 6.14 -12.34 -6.20
N ALA A 359 6.39 -12.82 -7.42
CA ALA A 359 5.48 -12.65 -8.56
C ALA A 359 4.09 -13.22 -8.24
N ARG A 360 4.04 -14.46 -7.73
CA ARG A 360 2.81 -15.08 -7.22
C ARG A 360 2.12 -14.23 -6.16
N ALA A 361 2.85 -13.82 -5.12
CA ALA A 361 2.30 -13.08 -3.99
C ALA A 361 1.62 -11.77 -4.41
N PHE A 362 2.20 -11.07 -5.38
CA PHE A 362 1.69 -9.79 -5.87
C PHE A 362 0.73 -9.91 -7.06
N GLY A 363 0.60 -11.09 -7.69
CA GLY A 363 -0.19 -11.29 -8.90
C GLY A 363 0.45 -10.72 -10.16
N ALA A 364 1.80 -10.73 -10.21
CA ALA A 364 2.60 -10.37 -11.37
C ALA A 364 3.12 -11.63 -12.08
N ASP A 365 3.53 -11.50 -13.34
CA ASP A 365 4.14 -12.59 -14.11
C ASP A 365 5.64 -12.71 -13.78
N HIS A 366 6.31 -11.56 -13.63
CA HIS A 366 7.72 -11.49 -13.26
C HIS A 366 7.96 -10.43 -12.18
N VAL A 367 9.00 -10.64 -11.36
CA VAL A 367 9.45 -9.68 -10.35
C VAL A 367 10.97 -9.58 -10.36
N PHE A 368 11.49 -8.36 -10.35
CA PHE A 368 12.90 -8.07 -10.14
C PHE A 368 13.12 -7.50 -8.74
N PHE A 369 14.08 -8.07 -8.02
CA PHE A 369 14.55 -7.52 -6.76
C PHE A 369 15.58 -6.42 -7.02
N VAL A 370 15.40 -5.27 -6.36
CA VAL A 370 16.22 -4.09 -6.56
C VAL A 370 16.77 -3.62 -5.21
N THR A 371 18.09 -3.46 -5.13
CA THR A 371 18.81 -3.15 -3.88
C THR A 371 19.23 -1.68 -3.75
N ASN A 372 18.74 -0.81 -4.63
CA ASN A 372 19.05 0.64 -4.61
C ASN A 372 17.80 1.52 -4.71
N GLY A 373 16.73 1.06 -4.07
CA GLY A 373 15.43 1.72 -3.93
C GLY A 373 14.63 1.79 -5.24
N THR A 374 13.37 2.23 -5.12
CA THR A 374 12.47 2.41 -6.27
C THR A 374 12.98 3.43 -7.27
N SER A 375 13.81 4.39 -6.83
CA SER A 375 14.55 5.26 -7.73
C SER A 375 15.27 4.50 -8.84
N THR A 376 15.77 3.29 -8.54
CA THR A 376 16.43 2.42 -9.50
C THR A 376 15.43 1.60 -10.30
N SER A 377 14.41 1.03 -9.65
CA SER A 377 13.31 0.30 -10.31
C SER A 377 12.64 1.13 -11.41
N ASN A 378 12.38 2.41 -11.17
CA ASN A 378 11.80 3.33 -12.14
C ASN A 378 12.73 3.54 -13.34
N LYS A 379 14.03 3.74 -13.10
CA LYS A 379 15.01 3.90 -14.19
C LYS A 379 15.16 2.61 -14.99
N MET A 380 15.12 1.46 -14.34
CA MET A 380 15.14 0.16 -15.02
C MET A 380 13.93 -0.01 -15.94
N ALA A 381 12.72 0.28 -15.44
CA ALA A 381 11.51 0.21 -16.25
C ALA A 381 11.57 1.19 -17.43
N VAL A 382 11.91 2.45 -17.18
CA VAL A 382 12.04 3.46 -18.25
C VAL A 382 13.12 3.08 -19.26
N GLN A 383 14.29 2.61 -18.81
CA GLN A 383 15.38 2.16 -19.68
C GLN A 383 15.00 0.96 -20.54
N ALA A 384 14.33 -0.02 -19.95
CA ALA A 384 13.95 -1.22 -20.69
C ALA A 384 12.84 -0.92 -21.71
N LEU A 385 11.92 0.00 -21.40
CA LEU A 385 10.71 0.19 -22.20
C LEU A 385 10.79 1.30 -23.26
N LEU A 386 11.77 2.21 -23.15
CA LEU A 386 11.87 3.39 -24.01
C LEU A 386 13.23 3.52 -24.71
N ALA A 387 13.18 3.95 -25.96
CA ALA A 387 14.33 4.33 -26.76
C ALA A 387 14.40 5.88 -26.98
N PRO A 388 15.53 6.42 -27.45
CA PRO A 388 15.63 7.83 -27.82
C PRO A 388 14.54 8.23 -28.82
N GLY A 389 13.81 9.31 -28.53
CA GLY A 389 12.73 9.81 -29.39
C GLY A 389 11.36 9.18 -29.14
N ASP A 390 11.24 8.11 -28.36
CA ASP A 390 9.93 7.65 -27.89
C ASP A 390 9.28 8.72 -27.00
N ILE A 391 7.94 8.78 -27.03
CA ILE A 391 7.15 9.70 -26.21
C ILE A 391 6.64 8.93 -24.98
N ALA A 392 6.74 9.56 -23.81
CA ALA A 392 6.13 9.09 -22.58
C ALA A 392 5.16 10.17 -22.07
N VAL A 393 3.91 9.80 -21.78
CA VAL A 393 2.98 10.67 -21.04
C VAL A 393 3.25 10.47 -19.56
N VAL A 394 3.51 11.55 -18.82
CA VAL A 394 4.06 11.49 -17.46
C VAL A 394 3.31 12.42 -16.53
N ASP A 395 2.91 11.90 -15.37
CA ASP A 395 2.48 12.73 -14.24
C ASP A 395 3.53 13.81 -13.92
N ARG A 396 3.16 15.09 -14.00
CA ARG A 396 4.07 16.20 -13.75
C ARG A 396 4.69 16.16 -12.35
N ASN A 397 3.97 15.59 -11.39
CA ASN A 397 4.33 15.50 -9.97
C ASN A 397 4.98 14.15 -9.61
N CYS A 398 5.44 13.41 -10.62
CA CYS A 398 6.12 12.15 -10.42
C CYS A 398 7.50 12.32 -9.76
N HIS A 399 8.01 11.23 -9.18
CA HIS A 399 9.29 11.24 -8.49
C HIS A 399 10.46 11.52 -9.45
N LYS A 400 11.47 12.27 -8.98
CA LYS A 400 12.64 12.68 -9.77
C LYS A 400 13.31 11.56 -10.57
N SER A 401 13.22 10.31 -10.14
CA SER A 401 13.83 9.17 -10.84
C SER A 401 13.28 8.93 -12.24
N HIS A 402 12.00 9.23 -12.48
CA HIS A 402 11.37 9.07 -13.80
C HIS A 402 11.96 10.05 -14.81
N HIS A 403 12.07 11.32 -14.40
CA HIS A 403 12.74 12.35 -15.20
C HIS A 403 14.19 11.96 -15.51
N TYR A 404 14.94 11.45 -14.52
CA TYR A 404 16.29 10.94 -14.78
C TYR A 404 16.30 9.72 -15.70
N GLY A 405 15.31 8.81 -15.60
CA GLY A 405 15.12 7.73 -16.55
C GLY A 405 14.99 8.26 -17.98
N MET A 406 14.14 9.27 -18.19
CA MET A 406 13.93 9.90 -19.50
C MET A 406 15.15 10.68 -19.98
N VAL A 407 15.93 11.30 -19.09
CA VAL A 407 17.25 11.86 -19.44
C VAL A 407 18.19 10.77 -19.94
N LEU A 408 18.19 9.59 -19.29
CA LEU A 408 19.07 8.47 -19.64
C LEU A 408 18.62 7.70 -20.89
N THR A 409 17.33 7.67 -21.20
CA THR A 409 16.82 7.03 -22.43
C THR A 409 16.72 7.99 -23.61
N GLY A 410 16.53 9.28 -23.36
CA GLY A 410 16.28 10.27 -24.40
C GLY A 410 14.85 10.21 -24.90
N ALA A 411 13.96 9.61 -24.11
CA ALA A 411 12.53 9.73 -24.30
C ALA A 411 12.09 11.20 -24.11
N GLN A 412 11.06 11.59 -24.85
CA GLN A 412 10.48 12.92 -24.82
C GLN A 412 9.26 12.91 -23.89
N PRO A 413 9.35 13.50 -22.67
CA PRO A 413 8.21 13.55 -21.77
C PRO A 413 7.14 14.52 -22.27
N TYR A 414 5.90 14.04 -22.33
CA TYR A 414 4.67 14.81 -22.40
C TYR A 414 4.11 14.88 -20.97
N TYR A 415 4.19 16.03 -20.31
CA TYR A 415 3.65 16.17 -18.96
C TYR A 415 2.13 16.37 -18.96
N VAL A 416 1.46 15.70 -18.03
CA VAL A 416 0.04 15.88 -17.72
C VAL A 416 -0.12 16.38 -16.28
N GLU A 417 -1.04 17.31 -16.10
CA GLU A 417 -1.20 18.04 -14.83
C GLU A 417 -2.18 17.37 -13.89
N ALA A 418 -1.84 17.39 -12.60
CA ALA A 418 -2.73 17.03 -11.51
C ALA A 418 -3.65 18.20 -11.15
N PHE A 419 -4.83 17.90 -10.59
CA PHE A 419 -5.71 18.98 -10.10
C PHE A 419 -5.07 19.70 -8.89
N PRO A 420 -5.16 21.04 -8.80
CA PRO A 420 -4.57 21.79 -7.70
C PRO A 420 -5.45 21.72 -6.44
N MET A 421 -4.81 21.71 -5.28
CA MET A 421 -5.44 21.93 -3.97
C MET A 421 -4.81 23.17 -3.33
N THR A 422 -5.12 24.34 -3.91
CA THR A 422 -4.47 25.62 -3.58
C THR A 422 -4.54 25.94 -2.09
N GLU A 423 -5.70 25.72 -1.44
CA GLU A 423 -5.92 25.95 -0.01
C GLU A 423 -4.86 25.26 0.86
N TYR A 424 -4.39 24.08 0.46
CA TYR A 424 -3.42 23.30 1.22
C TYR A 424 -2.01 23.33 0.63
N SER A 425 -1.84 24.07 -0.48
CA SER A 425 -0.60 24.13 -1.27
C SER A 425 -0.10 22.74 -1.68
N MET A 426 -0.99 21.90 -2.20
CA MET A 426 -0.72 20.52 -2.64
C MET A 426 -1.32 20.25 -4.01
N TYR A 427 -0.80 19.25 -4.71
CA TYR A 427 -1.45 18.71 -5.90
C TYR A 427 -2.16 17.41 -5.56
N GLY A 428 -3.29 17.18 -6.21
CA GLY A 428 -4.02 15.93 -6.18
C GLY A 428 -3.42 14.91 -7.15
N ALA A 429 -4.29 14.31 -7.97
CA ALA A 429 -3.92 13.34 -9.00
C ALA A 429 -4.25 13.87 -10.41
N VAL A 430 -3.71 13.22 -11.44
CA VAL A 430 -3.90 13.58 -12.86
C VAL A 430 -5.28 13.10 -13.35
N PRO A 431 -6.19 14.01 -13.75
CA PRO A 431 -7.49 13.62 -14.28
C PRO A 431 -7.38 12.81 -15.58
N LEU A 432 -8.23 11.81 -15.73
CA LEU A 432 -8.30 10.94 -16.91
C LEU A 432 -8.60 11.72 -18.18
N ALA A 433 -9.42 12.78 -18.09
CA ALA A 433 -9.67 13.69 -19.20
C ALA A 433 -8.39 14.36 -19.73
N THR A 434 -7.42 14.66 -18.87
CA THR A 434 -6.12 15.22 -19.25
C THR A 434 -5.27 14.20 -20.00
N ILE A 435 -5.27 12.94 -19.55
CA ILE A 435 -4.56 11.83 -20.19
C ILE A 435 -5.14 11.54 -21.57
N LYS A 436 -6.48 11.41 -21.67
CA LYS A 436 -7.17 11.19 -22.95
C LYS A 436 -6.89 12.31 -23.94
N ARG A 437 -6.87 13.57 -23.49
CA ARG A 437 -6.53 14.71 -24.35
C ARG A 437 -5.11 14.62 -24.91
N ALA A 438 -4.15 14.18 -24.11
CA ALA A 438 -2.78 13.96 -24.58
C ALA A 438 -2.72 12.87 -25.66
N LEU A 439 -3.39 11.74 -25.43
CA LEU A 439 -3.51 10.64 -26.39
C LEU A 439 -4.15 11.10 -27.72
N LEU A 440 -5.26 11.82 -27.64
CA LEU A 440 -5.99 12.33 -28.81
C LEU A 440 -5.20 13.39 -29.57
N ALA A 441 -4.49 14.29 -28.87
CA ALA A 441 -3.61 15.28 -29.51
C ALA A 441 -2.46 14.61 -30.29
N LEU A 442 -1.83 13.58 -29.72
CA LEU A 442 -0.81 12.79 -30.41
C LEU A 442 -1.39 12.02 -31.60
N ARG A 443 -2.62 11.52 -31.50
CA ARG A 443 -3.35 10.88 -32.60
C ARG A 443 -3.64 11.84 -33.74
N ALA A 444 -4.13 13.05 -33.43
CA ALA A 444 -4.43 14.09 -34.42
C ALA A 444 -3.20 14.52 -35.22
N GLU A 445 -2.01 14.45 -34.62
CA GLU A 445 -0.74 14.72 -35.31
C GLU A 445 -0.08 13.49 -35.94
N GLY A 446 -0.70 12.31 -35.87
CA GLY A 446 -0.15 11.07 -36.43
C GLY A 446 1.11 10.57 -35.71
N ARG A 447 1.22 10.85 -34.40
CA ARG A 447 2.39 10.52 -33.56
C ARG A 447 2.07 9.59 -32.39
N LEU A 448 0.86 9.02 -32.38
CA LEU A 448 0.41 8.07 -31.36
C LEU A 448 1.24 6.77 -31.33
N ASP A 449 1.86 6.41 -32.45
CA ASP A 449 2.79 5.28 -32.58
C ASP A 449 4.10 5.50 -31.79
N ARG A 450 4.55 6.75 -31.68
CA ARG A 450 5.71 7.16 -30.89
C ARG A 450 5.44 7.18 -29.39
N LEU A 451 4.19 7.34 -28.98
CA LEU A 451 3.82 7.15 -27.57
C LEU A 451 3.98 5.69 -27.21
N LYS A 452 4.80 5.41 -26.19
CA LYS A 452 5.01 4.05 -25.68
C LYS A 452 4.47 3.88 -24.27
N LEU A 453 4.69 4.87 -23.40
CA LEU A 453 4.51 4.73 -21.96
C LEU A 453 3.58 5.80 -21.37
N LEU A 454 2.69 5.38 -20.48
CA LEU A 454 1.99 6.23 -19.51
C LEU A 454 2.56 5.95 -18.11
N ASP A 455 3.16 6.96 -17.49
CA ASP A 455 3.84 6.89 -16.19
C ASP A 455 3.10 7.74 -15.15
N LEU A 456 2.49 7.10 -14.15
CA LEU A 456 1.64 7.72 -13.14
C LEU A 456 2.01 7.27 -11.73
N THR A 457 1.93 8.20 -10.76
CA THR A 457 2.18 7.92 -9.34
C THR A 457 0.92 7.44 -8.64
N ASN A 458 0.87 6.20 -8.14
CA ASN A 458 -0.32 5.66 -7.46
C ASN A 458 0.02 4.86 -6.19
N CYS A 459 -0.44 5.22 -4.99
CA CYS A 459 -1.13 6.45 -4.66
C CYS A 459 -0.20 7.67 -4.73
N THR A 460 -0.77 8.86 -4.88
CA THR A 460 -0.01 10.09 -4.67
C THR A 460 0.47 10.16 -3.22
N PHE A 461 1.42 11.04 -2.93
CA PHE A 461 1.99 11.15 -1.58
C PHE A 461 0.91 11.34 -0.49
N ASP A 462 -0.13 12.14 -0.80
CA ASP A 462 -1.23 12.46 0.11
C ASP A 462 -2.38 11.45 0.10
N GLY A 463 -2.25 10.36 -0.68
CA GLY A 463 -3.17 9.24 -0.66
C GLY A 463 -4.25 9.26 -1.74
N HIS A 464 -4.15 10.08 -2.78
CA HIS A 464 -5.07 9.98 -3.91
C HIS A 464 -4.76 8.70 -4.69
N MET A 465 -5.70 7.75 -4.70
CA MET A 465 -5.64 6.52 -5.46
C MET A 465 -6.45 6.65 -6.74
N TYR A 466 -5.88 6.25 -7.86
CA TYR A 466 -6.56 6.24 -9.16
C TYR A 466 -7.57 5.10 -9.24
N ASN A 467 -8.61 5.28 -10.08
CA ASN A 467 -9.28 4.16 -10.71
C ASN A 467 -8.38 3.51 -11.76
N VAL A 468 -7.38 2.75 -11.31
CA VAL A 468 -6.33 2.16 -12.15
C VAL A 468 -6.94 1.35 -13.31
N ARG A 469 -7.98 0.55 -13.03
CA ARG A 469 -8.72 -0.20 -14.05
C ARG A 469 -9.32 0.72 -15.11
N ARG A 470 -10.11 1.72 -14.72
CA ARG A 470 -10.74 2.66 -15.65
C ARG A 470 -9.72 3.45 -16.46
N VAL A 471 -8.63 3.90 -15.85
CA VAL A 471 -7.55 4.61 -16.55
C VAL A 471 -6.96 3.72 -17.64
N MET A 472 -6.64 2.46 -17.32
CA MET A 472 -6.10 1.52 -18.30
C MET A 472 -7.10 1.20 -19.42
N GLU A 473 -8.35 0.88 -19.09
CA GLU A 473 -9.42 0.60 -20.06
C GLU A 473 -9.60 1.76 -21.05
N GLU A 474 -9.77 2.99 -20.54
CA GLU A 474 -10.04 4.15 -21.39
C GLU A 474 -8.84 4.56 -22.25
N CYS A 475 -7.61 4.38 -21.75
CA CYS A 475 -6.41 4.64 -22.54
C CYS A 475 -6.20 3.56 -23.61
N LEU A 476 -6.43 2.28 -23.28
CA LEU A 476 -6.36 1.15 -24.22
C LEU A 476 -7.40 1.27 -25.34
N ALA A 477 -8.54 1.92 -25.07
CA ALA A 477 -9.54 2.19 -26.10
C ALA A 477 -9.05 3.17 -27.19
N ILE A 478 -8.09 4.04 -26.85
CA ILE A 478 -7.47 4.98 -27.79
C ILE A 478 -6.19 4.40 -28.39
N LYS A 479 -5.37 3.72 -27.57
CA LYS A 479 -4.11 3.10 -27.95
C LYS A 479 -4.02 1.68 -27.35
N PRO A 480 -4.39 0.63 -28.11
CA PRO A 480 -4.49 -0.74 -27.59
C PRO A 480 -3.19 -1.38 -27.12
N ASP A 481 -2.04 -0.81 -27.47
CA ASP A 481 -0.69 -1.28 -27.14
C ASP A 481 0.05 -0.36 -26.15
N LEU A 482 -0.64 0.57 -25.48
CA LEU A 482 -0.04 1.47 -24.50
C LEU A 482 0.53 0.70 -23.31
N ILE A 483 1.75 1.04 -22.92
CA ILE A 483 2.41 0.49 -21.73
C ILE A 483 2.08 1.39 -20.52
N PHE A 484 1.76 0.77 -19.39
CA PHE A 484 1.47 1.47 -18.14
C PHE A 484 2.59 1.22 -17.13
N LEU A 485 3.21 2.28 -16.61
CA LEU A 485 4.08 2.23 -15.43
C LEU A 485 3.38 2.93 -14.28
N TRP A 486 3.03 2.16 -13.26
CA TRP A 486 2.43 2.65 -12.03
C TRP A 486 3.49 2.70 -10.93
N ASP A 487 3.89 3.91 -10.53
CA ASP A 487 4.79 4.09 -9.40
C ASP A 487 4.02 3.96 -8.08
N GLU A 488 4.00 2.73 -7.56
CA GLU A 488 3.35 2.38 -6.29
C GLU A 488 4.30 2.34 -5.09
N ALA A 489 5.34 3.18 -5.12
CA ALA A 489 6.33 3.27 -4.05
C ALA A 489 5.72 3.50 -2.66
N TRP A 490 4.60 4.24 -2.58
CA TRP A 490 3.95 4.55 -1.31
C TRP A 490 2.95 3.48 -0.85
N SER A 491 2.38 2.69 -1.77
CA SER A 491 1.25 1.81 -1.50
C SER A 491 1.55 0.33 -1.78
N GLY A 492 2.81 -0.10 -1.77
CA GLY A 492 3.17 -1.51 -2.00
C GLY A 492 2.42 -2.55 -1.15
N PHE A 493 1.93 -2.22 0.05
CA PHE A 493 1.09 -3.13 0.85
C PHE A 493 -0.37 -3.22 0.37
N ALA A 494 -0.84 -2.32 -0.49
CA ALA A 494 -2.26 -2.17 -0.87
C ALA A 494 -2.84 -3.43 -1.50
N ARG A 495 -2.01 -4.23 -2.19
CA ARG A 495 -2.36 -5.54 -2.77
C ARG A 495 -2.99 -6.49 -1.73
N PHE A 496 -2.59 -6.39 -0.47
CA PHE A 496 -2.99 -7.30 0.60
C PHE A 496 -4.27 -6.85 1.32
N SER A 497 -4.97 -5.83 0.81
CA SER A 497 -6.29 -5.42 1.29
C SER A 497 -7.34 -5.59 0.19
N PRO A 498 -8.52 -6.20 0.46
CA PRO A 498 -9.60 -6.26 -0.52
C PRO A 498 -10.14 -4.88 -0.91
N PHE A 499 -9.94 -3.86 -0.07
CA PHE A 499 -10.38 -2.49 -0.33
C PHE A 499 -9.43 -1.76 -1.28
N LEU A 500 -8.12 -1.90 -1.04
CA LEU A 500 -7.12 -1.15 -1.79
C LEU A 500 -6.63 -1.91 -3.04
N ARG A 501 -6.66 -3.25 -3.05
CA ARG A 501 -6.17 -4.10 -4.16
C ARG A 501 -6.78 -3.73 -5.51
N PRO A 502 -8.10 -3.52 -5.68
CA PRO A 502 -8.67 -3.14 -6.98
C PRO A 502 -8.14 -1.81 -7.53
N ARG A 503 -7.59 -0.95 -6.65
CA ARG A 503 -6.96 0.33 -6.99
C ARG A 503 -5.43 0.21 -7.17
N THR A 504 -4.89 -0.99 -7.29
CA THR A 504 -3.47 -1.24 -7.61
C THR A 504 -3.29 -1.68 -9.06
N ALA A 505 -2.11 -1.46 -9.63
CA ALA A 505 -1.75 -1.89 -10.97
C ALA A 505 -1.99 -3.39 -11.21
N MET A 506 -1.41 -4.26 -10.35
CA MET A 506 -1.58 -5.72 -10.49
C MET A 506 -3.02 -6.18 -10.19
N GLY A 507 -3.75 -5.49 -9.32
CA GLY A 507 -5.17 -5.76 -9.10
C GLY A 507 -6.03 -5.47 -10.33
N ALA A 508 -5.90 -4.27 -10.87
CA ALA A 508 -6.64 -3.86 -12.05
C ALA A 508 -6.24 -4.65 -13.31
N ALA A 509 -4.97 -5.02 -13.46
CA ALA A 509 -4.53 -5.86 -14.58
C ALA A 509 -5.16 -7.26 -14.54
N ALA A 510 -5.28 -7.88 -13.35
CA ALA A 510 -6.00 -9.15 -13.20
C ALA A 510 -7.49 -9.00 -13.56
N ASP A 511 -8.15 -7.96 -13.08
CA ASP A 511 -9.55 -7.67 -13.39
C ASP A 511 -9.80 -7.46 -14.90
N ILE A 512 -8.86 -6.80 -15.60
CA ILE A 512 -8.95 -6.61 -17.05
C ILE A 512 -8.74 -7.93 -17.79
N GLU A 513 -7.76 -8.76 -17.41
CA GLU A 513 -7.57 -10.06 -18.03
C GLU A 513 -8.79 -10.96 -17.93
N ASP A 514 -9.41 -11.01 -16.75
CA ASP A 514 -10.63 -11.79 -16.55
C ASP A 514 -11.77 -11.24 -17.41
N TRP A 515 -11.89 -9.90 -17.52
CA TRP A 515 -12.87 -9.27 -18.41
C TRP A 515 -12.60 -9.58 -19.88
N LEU A 516 -11.34 -9.59 -20.34
CA LEU A 516 -10.98 -9.91 -21.74
C LEU A 516 -11.33 -11.36 -22.12
N ARG A 517 -11.36 -12.28 -21.15
CA ARG A 517 -11.75 -13.69 -21.35
C ARG A 517 -13.28 -13.89 -21.37
N ASP A 518 -14.03 -12.95 -20.82
CA ASP A 518 -15.50 -13.01 -20.80
C ASP A 518 -16.07 -12.66 -22.19
N PRO A 519 -16.83 -13.56 -22.85
CA PRO A 519 -17.48 -13.26 -24.13
C PRO A 519 -18.35 -12.00 -24.10
N ALA A 520 -18.94 -11.64 -22.94
CA ALA A 520 -19.76 -10.44 -22.79
C ALA A 520 -18.96 -9.13 -22.98
N SER A 521 -17.63 -9.17 -22.87
CA SER A 521 -16.77 -8.00 -23.13
C SER A 521 -16.85 -7.53 -24.58
N VAL A 522 -16.93 -8.48 -25.53
CA VAL A 522 -17.06 -8.17 -26.96
C VAL A 522 -18.41 -7.53 -27.23
N ASP A 523 -19.49 -8.09 -26.67
CA ASP A 523 -20.84 -7.53 -26.81
C ASP A 523 -20.92 -6.10 -26.22
N ALA A 524 -20.27 -5.86 -25.08
CA ALA A 524 -20.20 -4.53 -24.48
C ALA A 524 -19.48 -3.53 -25.41
N TYR A 525 -18.35 -3.93 -26.01
CA TYR A 525 -17.62 -3.08 -26.95
C TYR A 525 -18.43 -2.78 -28.22
N GLU A 526 -19.09 -3.80 -28.79
CA GLU A 526 -19.93 -3.66 -29.98
C GLU A 526 -21.11 -2.70 -29.72
N LYS A 527 -21.70 -2.76 -28.52
CA LYS A 527 -22.71 -1.79 -28.07
C LYS A 527 -22.14 -0.38 -27.97
N GLN A 528 -20.99 -0.19 -27.32
CA GLN A 528 -20.34 1.12 -27.26
C GLN A 528 -20.08 1.71 -28.65
N ARG A 529 -19.63 0.88 -29.60
CA ARG A 529 -19.39 1.31 -30.98
C ARG A 529 -20.67 1.71 -31.71
N ALA A 530 -21.78 1.02 -31.44
CA ALA A 530 -23.09 1.42 -31.96
C ALA A 530 -23.54 2.77 -31.38
N ASP A 531 -23.32 3.00 -30.09
CA ASP A 531 -23.71 4.23 -29.39
C ASP A 531 -22.85 5.44 -29.80
N LEU A 532 -21.53 5.26 -29.96
CA LEU A 532 -20.59 6.33 -30.35
C LEU A 532 -20.56 6.62 -31.86
N GLY A 533 -21.01 5.67 -32.68
CA GLY A 533 -20.88 5.74 -34.13
C GLY A 533 -19.49 5.32 -34.65
N LYS A 534 -19.32 5.34 -35.98
CA LYS A 534 -18.11 4.82 -36.65
C LYS A 534 -16.86 5.69 -36.49
N ASP A 535 -17.05 7.00 -36.33
CA ASP A 535 -15.96 7.99 -36.24
C ASP A 535 -16.35 9.07 -35.21
N PRO A 536 -16.31 8.73 -33.91
CA PRO A 536 -16.68 9.67 -32.86
C PRO A 536 -15.68 10.83 -32.80
N SER A 537 -16.19 12.04 -32.59
CA SER A 537 -15.32 13.21 -32.42
C SER A 537 -14.47 13.10 -31.15
N ASP A 538 -13.37 13.86 -31.09
CA ASP A 538 -12.51 13.91 -29.91
C ASP A 538 -13.30 14.37 -28.66
N GLU A 539 -14.26 15.29 -28.80
CA GLU A 539 -15.14 15.71 -27.69
C GLU A 539 -16.03 14.56 -27.20
N ALA A 540 -16.58 13.77 -28.12
CA ALA A 540 -17.39 12.60 -27.77
C ALA A 540 -16.55 11.55 -27.04
N LEU A 541 -15.34 11.29 -27.54
CA LEU A 541 -14.39 10.37 -26.91
C LEU A 541 -13.95 10.85 -25.53
N LEU A 542 -13.71 12.15 -25.34
CA LEU A 542 -13.35 12.74 -24.06
C LEU A 542 -14.47 12.59 -23.02
N ALA A 543 -15.73 12.84 -23.42
CA ALA A 543 -16.89 12.80 -22.53
C ALA A 543 -17.36 11.38 -22.16
N ALA A 544 -17.13 10.39 -23.04
CA ALA A 544 -17.57 9.02 -22.81
C ALA A 544 -16.63 8.24 -21.89
N ARG A 545 -17.18 7.34 -21.06
CA ARG A 545 -16.41 6.26 -20.44
C ARG A 545 -16.13 5.21 -21.51
N LEU A 546 -14.87 5.05 -21.89
CA LEU A 546 -14.46 4.12 -22.94
C LEU A 546 -14.11 2.74 -22.39
N ILE A 547 -14.52 1.70 -23.11
CA ILE A 547 -13.97 0.35 -22.99
C ILE A 547 -13.17 0.01 -24.25
N PRO A 548 -12.03 -0.70 -24.11
CA PRO A 548 -11.20 -1.07 -25.26
C PRO A 548 -11.82 -2.20 -26.07
N ASP A 549 -11.40 -2.36 -27.32
CA ASP A 549 -11.75 -3.55 -28.10
C ASP A 549 -11.00 -4.77 -27.52
N PRO A 550 -11.70 -5.77 -26.92
CA PRO A 550 -11.05 -6.91 -26.29
C PRO A 550 -10.14 -7.70 -27.24
N ARG A 551 -10.40 -7.61 -28.55
CA ARG A 551 -9.66 -8.34 -29.60
C ARG A 551 -8.31 -7.71 -29.93
N LEU A 552 -8.09 -6.45 -29.54
CA LEU A 552 -6.89 -5.67 -29.91
C LEU A 552 -5.98 -5.35 -28.72
N VAL A 553 -6.48 -5.50 -27.48
CA VAL A 553 -5.74 -5.14 -26.27
C VAL A 553 -4.45 -5.94 -26.15
N ARG A 554 -3.35 -5.22 -25.91
CA ARG A 554 -2.06 -5.76 -25.46
C ARG A 554 -1.85 -5.22 -24.06
N LEU A 555 -2.17 -6.02 -23.04
CA LEU A 555 -2.08 -5.58 -21.65
C LEU A 555 -0.61 -5.62 -21.18
N ARG A 556 -0.03 -4.43 -20.98
CA ARG A 556 1.39 -4.26 -20.61
C ARG A 556 1.50 -3.32 -19.42
N VAL A 557 1.63 -3.88 -18.22
CA VAL A 557 1.53 -3.19 -16.94
C VAL A 557 2.76 -3.46 -16.07
N TYR A 558 3.36 -2.38 -15.59
CA TYR A 558 4.54 -2.38 -14.74
C TYR A 558 4.21 -1.67 -13.43
N GLN A 559 4.71 -2.20 -12.32
CA GLN A 559 4.52 -1.61 -11.00
C GLN A 559 5.83 -1.57 -10.23
N THR A 560 6.11 -0.44 -9.58
CA THR A 560 7.31 -0.30 -8.74
C THR A 560 6.97 -0.06 -7.28
N ASN A 561 7.51 -0.91 -6.38
CA ASN A 561 7.26 -0.83 -4.94
C ASN A 561 8.53 -0.44 -4.19
N SER A 562 8.44 0.54 -3.28
CA SER A 562 9.46 0.73 -2.25
C SER A 562 9.13 -0.17 -1.08
N THR A 563 9.61 -1.41 -1.14
CA THR A 563 9.30 -2.42 -0.12
C THR A 563 9.64 -1.93 1.29
N HIS A 564 10.73 -1.18 1.44
CA HIS A 564 11.13 -0.60 2.72
C HIS A 564 10.29 0.59 3.23
N LYS A 565 9.36 1.14 2.44
CA LYS A 565 8.47 2.23 2.87
C LYS A 565 7.15 1.73 3.45
N SER A 566 6.66 0.62 2.93
CA SER A 566 5.30 0.11 3.18
C SER A 566 5.28 -1.33 3.71
N MET A 567 6.40 -2.05 3.64
CA MET A 567 6.55 -3.42 4.11
C MET A 567 7.84 -3.59 4.93
N SER A 568 8.03 -4.78 5.52
CA SER A 568 9.18 -5.06 6.39
C SER A 568 10.45 -5.43 5.62
N ALA A 569 11.03 -4.46 4.91
CA ALA A 569 12.32 -4.59 4.24
C ALA A 569 13.32 -3.51 4.67
N ILE A 570 14.61 -3.82 4.59
CA ILE A 570 15.67 -2.84 4.91
C ILE A 570 15.66 -1.74 3.83
N ARG A 571 15.97 -0.51 4.24
CA ARG A 571 16.07 0.67 3.35
C ARG A 571 16.87 0.33 2.08
N GLN A 572 16.41 0.88 0.94
CA GLN A 572 16.84 0.53 -0.43
C GLN A 572 16.23 -0.76 -1.01
N GLY A 573 15.59 -1.63 -0.22
CA GLY A 573 14.84 -2.76 -0.77
C GLY A 573 13.65 -2.28 -1.62
N SER A 574 13.58 -2.74 -2.87
CA SER A 574 12.49 -2.46 -3.81
C SER A 574 12.19 -3.66 -4.70
N MET A 575 10.98 -3.72 -5.23
CA MET A 575 10.54 -4.70 -6.22
C MET A 575 9.99 -3.97 -7.46
N LEU A 576 10.36 -4.46 -8.65
CA LEU A 576 9.74 -4.10 -9.92
C LEU A 576 8.93 -5.30 -10.41
N LEU A 577 7.62 -5.10 -10.55
CA LEU A 577 6.64 -6.11 -10.90
C LEU A 577 6.22 -5.92 -12.35
N VAL A 578 6.09 -7.02 -13.08
CA VAL A 578 5.79 -7.03 -14.50
C VAL A 578 4.59 -7.92 -14.78
N LYS A 579 3.63 -7.37 -15.54
CA LYS A 579 2.51 -8.09 -16.11
C LYS A 579 2.36 -7.64 -17.56
N ASP A 580 3.03 -8.33 -18.47
CA ASP A 580 3.20 -7.90 -19.86
C ASP A 580 3.10 -9.09 -20.80
N VAL A 581 2.03 -9.12 -21.61
CA VAL A 581 1.81 -10.15 -22.63
C VAL A 581 2.92 -10.21 -23.69
N ASP A 582 3.73 -9.15 -23.78
CA ASP A 582 4.87 -8.97 -24.69
C ASP A 582 6.21 -8.93 -23.98
N PHE A 583 6.29 -9.43 -22.75
CA PHE A 583 7.54 -9.40 -21.98
C PHE A 583 8.72 -10.05 -22.71
N HIS A 584 8.48 -11.13 -23.47
CA HIS A 584 9.49 -11.82 -24.27
C HIS A 584 10.22 -10.90 -25.28
N ASN A 585 9.63 -9.78 -25.69
CA ASN A 585 10.25 -8.81 -26.59
C ASN A 585 11.16 -7.79 -25.85
N VAL A 586 11.00 -7.66 -24.54
CA VAL A 586 11.71 -6.67 -23.71
C VAL A 586 12.54 -7.29 -22.58
N GLU A 587 12.46 -8.60 -22.36
CA GLU A 587 13.19 -9.32 -21.31
C GLU A 587 14.70 -9.07 -21.35
N ALA A 588 15.31 -9.13 -22.54
CA ALA A 588 16.72 -8.82 -22.72
C ALA A 588 17.08 -7.39 -22.30
N GLN A 589 16.18 -6.42 -22.55
CA GLN A 589 16.37 -5.02 -22.16
C GLN A 589 16.30 -4.86 -20.64
N PHE A 590 15.46 -5.65 -19.96
CA PHE A 590 15.42 -5.71 -18.49
C PHE A 590 16.70 -6.31 -17.90
N HIS A 591 17.28 -7.34 -18.50
CA HIS A 591 18.59 -7.86 -18.08
C HIS A 591 19.69 -6.79 -18.21
N GLU A 592 19.73 -6.05 -19.32
CA GLU A 592 20.66 -4.93 -19.49
C GLU A 592 20.40 -3.79 -18.48
N ALA A 593 19.14 -3.53 -18.15
CA ALA A 593 18.79 -2.55 -17.13
C ALA A 593 19.27 -2.96 -15.72
N VAL A 594 19.23 -4.26 -15.38
CA VAL A 594 19.84 -4.80 -14.15
C VAL A 594 21.35 -4.53 -14.17
N PHE A 595 22.07 -4.86 -15.25
CA PHE A 595 23.51 -4.61 -15.35
C PHE A 595 23.87 -3.12 -15.28
N THR A 596 23.02 -2.26 -15.84
CA THR A 596 23.25 -0.81 -15.87
C THR A 596 23.08 -0.17 -14.48
N HIS A 597 22.15 -0.66 -13.68
CA HIS A 597 21.72 0.02 -12.47
C HIS A 597 22.00 -0.69 -11.14
N ALA A 598 22.24 -2.01 -11.16
CA ALA A 598 22.60 -2.76 -9.97
C ALA A 598 24.12 -2.71 -9.71
N SER A 599 24.50 -2.82 -8.44
CA SER A 599 25.89 -3.04 -8.05
C SER A 599 26.33 -4.45 -8.44
N THR A 600 27.57 -4.61 -8.92
CA THR A 600 28.19 -5.93 -9.12
C THR A 600 28.47 -6.68 -7.80
N SER A 601 28.36 -5.97 -6.68
CA SER A 601 28.44 -6.50 -5.31
C SER A 601 27.17 -6.10 -4.54
N PRO A 602 26.02 -6.73 -4.81
CA PRO A 602 24.77 -6.39 -4.15
C PRO A 602 24.78 -6.86 -2.70
N ASN A 603 24.15 -6.08 -1.82
CA ASN A 603 24.05 -6.40 -0.40
C ASN A 603 23.06 -7.58 -0.20
N GLN A 604 23.56 -8.69 0.33
CA GLN A 604 22.78 -9.92 0.49
C GLN A 604 21.67 -9.78 1.53
N GLN A 605 21.87 -8.95 2.56
CA GLN A 605 20.90 -8.71 3.62
C GLN A 605 19.70 -7.91 3.08
N LEU A 606 19.91 -6.99 2.13
CA LEU A 606 18.82 -6.34 1.41
C LEU A 606 17.98 -7.35 0.63
N ILE A 607 18.62 -8.25 -0.12
CA ILE A 607 17.94 -9.31 -0.90
C ILE A 607 17.14 -10.23 0.04
N ALA A 608 17.75 -10.67 1.15
CA ALA A 608 17.07 -11.48 2.16
C ALA A 608 15.85 -10.77 2.76
N SER A 609 15.95 -9.46 3.00
CA SER A 609 14.83 -8.70 3.54
C SER A 609 13.64 -8.62 2.57
N LEU A 610 13.87 -8.64 1.24
CA LEU A 610 12.80 -8.68 0.24
C LEU A 610 12.06 -10.03 0.24
N ASP A 611 12.83 -11.13 0.34
CA ASP A 611 12.28 -12.48 0.43
C ASP A 611 11.44 -12.69 1.71
N ILE A 612 11.93 -12.16 2.84
CA ILE A 612 11.21 -12.16 4.13
C ILE A 612 9.97 -11.27 4.09
N ALA A 613 10.07 -10.07 3.50
CA ALA A 613 8.94 -9.15 3.38
C ALA A 613 7.79 -9.83 2.63
N ARG A 614 8.08 -10.54 1.53
CA ARG A 614 7.06 -11.33 0.81
C ARG A 614 6.44 -12.40 1.72
N ARG A 615 7.22 -13.15 2.51
CA ARG A 615 6.68 -14.14 3.47
C ARG A 615 5.66 -13.52 4.40
N GLN A 616 6.03 -12.40 5.02
CA GLN A 616 5.16 -11.72 5.97
C GLN A 616 3.88 -11.27 5.27
N MET A 617 3.96 -10.71 4.07
CA MET A 617 2.76 -10.22 3.40
C MET A 617 1.83 -11.36 2.92
N GLU A 618 2.35 -12.52 2.52
CA GLU A 618 1.50 -13.68 2.16
C GLU A 618 0.80 -14.33 3.36
N LEU A 619 1.36 -14.23 4.56
CA LEU A 619 0.84 -14.92 5.76
C LEU A 619 0.12 -13.97 6.73
N ASP A 620 0.62 -12.75 6.89
CA ASP A 620 0.10 -11.74 7.83
C ASP A 620 -0.43 -10.48 7.13
N GLY A 621 -0.17 -10.29 5.83
CA GLY A 621 -0.39 -9.03 5.12
C GLY A 621 -1.82 -8.51 5.21
N TYR A 622 -2.81 -9.41 5.09
CA TYR A 622 -4.22 -9.04 5.26
C TYR A 622 -4.49 -8.40 6.63
N GLY A 623 -4.10 -9.07 7.72
CA GLY A 623 -4.29 -8.54 9.07
C GLY A 623 -3.51 -7.26 9.33
N LEU A 624 -2.26 -7.19 8.85
CA LEU A 624 -1.39 -6.02 9.03
C LEU A 624 -1.96 -4.77 8.35
N VAL A 625 -2.43 -4.89 7.11
CA VAL A 625 -3.00 -3.75 6.37
C VAL A 625 -4.35 -3.35 6.93
N MET A 626 -5.20 -4.30 7.30
CA MET A 626 -6.48 -4.01 7.95
C MET A 626 -6.31 -3.28 9.28
N ASN A 627 -5.32 -3.66 10.09
CA ASN A 627 -4.97 -2.95 11.32
C ASN A 627 -4.45 -1.52 11.04
N ALA A 628 -3.64 -1.31 9.99
CA ALA A 628 -3.19 0.03 9.63
C ALA A 628 -4.36 0.95 9.22
N ILE A 629 -5.33 0.42 8.46
CA ILE A 629 -6.57 1.15 8.12
C ILE A 629 -7.34 1.50 9.39
N GLU A 630 -7.49 0.57 10.33
CA GLU A 630 -8.17 0.81 11.59
C GLU A 630 -7.51 1.94 12.41
N ILE A 631 -6.20 1.85 12.61
CA ILE A 631 -5.44 2.84 13.37
C ILE A 631 -5.64 4.23 12.75
N ALA A 632 -5.62 4.32 11.42
CA ALA A 632 -5.86 5.57 10.73
C ALA A 632 -7.27 6.12 10.98
N LEU A 633 -8.31 5.29 10.90
CA LEU A 633 -9.69 5.70 11.21
C LEU A 633 -9.85 6.14 12.68
N LYS A 634 -9.19 5.46 13.61
CA LYS A 634 -9.16 5.84 15.03
C LYS A 634 -8.48 7.19 15.26
N ILE A 635 -7.36 7.45 14.60
CA ILE A 635 -6.66 8.75 14.66
C ILE A 635 -7.56 9.86 14.09
N ARG A 636 -8.17 9.64 12.91
CA ARG A 636 -9.12 10.59 12.30
C ARG A 636 -10.23 10.98 13.26
N ARG A 637 -10.88 9.98 13.89
CA ARG A 637 -11.94 10.19 14.87
C ARG A 637 -11.44 10.96 16.08
N ALA A 638 -10.35 10.50 16.69
CA ALA A 638 -9.79 11.09 17.90
C ALA A 638 -9.35 12.54 17.70
N ILE A 639 -8.92 12.94 16.51
CA ILE A 639 -8.56 14.33 16.21
C ILE A 639 -9.80 15.17 15.91
N ASN A 640 -10.65 14.70 14.99
CA ASN A 640 -11.76 15.51 14.46
C ASN A 640 -12.92 15.67 15.44
N GLU A 641 -13.13 14.72 16.36
CA GLU A 641 -14.22 14.77 17.35
C GLU A 641 -13.78 15.30 18.72
N HIS A 642 -12.47 15.38 19.01
CA HIS A 642 -12.01 15.80 20.33
C HIS A 642 -12.24 17.30 20.57
N PRO A 643 -13.00 17.71 21.60
CA PRO A 643 -13.51 19.09 21.76
C PRO A 643 -12.47 20.21 21.77
N LEU A 644 -11.24 19.88 22.17
CA LEU A 644 -10.12 20.83 22.20
C LEU A 644 -9.22 20.72 20.96
N ILE A 645 -9.05 19.53 20.38
CA ILE A 645 -8.10 19.33 19.26
C ILE A 645 -8.73 19.90 17.99
N SER A 646 -10.01 19.58 17.76
CA SER A 646 -10.76 19.97 16.56
C SER A 646 -10.92 21.49 16.38
N LYS A 647 -10.66 22.29 17.42
CA LYS A 647 -10.59 23.76 17.33
C LYS A 647 -9.38 24.26 16.52
N TYR A 648 -8.28 23.51 16.54
CA TYR A 648 -6.97 23.94 16.05
C TYR A 648 -6.38 23.00 15.00
N PHE A 649 -6.70 21.72 15.06
CA PHE A 649 -6.19 20.69 14.15
C PHE A 649 -7.33 19.88 13.57
N ARG A 650 -7.17 19.43 12.33
CA ARG A 650 -8.17 18.61 11.64
C ARG A 650 -7.51 17.70 10.64
N VAL A 651 -7.93 16.43 10.58
CA VAL A 651 -7.58 15.54 9.49
C VAL A 651 -8.62 15.70 8.38
N LEU A 652 -8.15 16.01 7.16
CA LEU A 652 -9.03 16.27 6.01
C LEU A 652 -9.75 14.98 5.55
N GLY A 653 -11.03 15.16 5.19
CA GLY A 653 -11.87 14.13 4.60
C GLY A 653 -11.67 13.97 3.09
N ALA A 654 -12.26 12.93 2.49
CA ALA A 654 -12.17 12.73 1.04
C ALA A 654 -12.84 13.84 0.22
N ASP A 655 -13.87 14.51 0.75
CA ASP A 655 -14.55 15.63 0.10
C ASP A 655 -13.76 16.93 0.07
N GLU A 656 -12.83 17.10 1.02
CA GLU A 656 -11.90 18.23 1.08
C GLU A 656 -10.63 17.96 0.27
N MET A 657 -10.26 16.68 0.14
CA MET A 657 -9.08 16.26 -0.62
C MET A 657 -9.37 16.04 -2.12
N ILE A 658 -10.59 15.63 -2.47
CA ILE A 658 -10.97 15.25 -3.83
C ILE A 658 -12.16 16.12 -4.28
N PRO A 659 -12.01 16.91 -5.35
CA PRO A 659 -13.12 17.68 -5.94
C PRO A 659 -14.33 16.82 -6.30
N ALA A 660 -15.52 17.41 -6.21
CA ALA A 660 -16.79 16.66 -6.37
C ALA A 660 -16.96 16.04 -7.76
N GLU A 661 -16.41 16.66 -8.81
CA GLU A 661 -16.42 16.14 -10.18
C GLU A 661 -15.73 14.77 -10.34
N TYR A 662 -14.79 14.43 -9.45
CA TYR A 662 -14.10 13.14 -9.45
C TYR A 662 -14.73 12.11 -8.48
N ARG A 663 -15.76 12.50 -7.72
CA ARG A 663 -16.47 11.67 -6.73
C ARG A 663 -17.94 11.42 -7.12
N GLN A 664 -18.13 10.77 -8.26
CA GLN A 664 -19.44 10.48 -8.87
C GLN A 664 -20.39 9.70 -7.94
N SER A 665 -19.85 8.90 -7.03
CA SER A 665 -20.58 8.14 -6.02
C SER A 665 -21.27 9.03 -4.97
N GLY A 666 -20.82 10.28 -4.82
CA GLY A 666 -21.24 11.20 -3.76
C GLY A 666 -20.60 10.93 -2.39
N PHE A 667 -19.63 10.01 -2.31
CA PHE A 667 -18.92 9.70 -1.07
C PHE A 667 -18.24 10.94 -0.49
N LYS A 668 -18.47 11.21 0.80
CA LYS A 668 -17.91 12.38 1.49
C LYS A 668 -16.64 12.05 2.23
N ASP A 669 -16.73 11.21 3.25
CA ASP A 669 -15.59 10.74 4.03
C ASP A 669 -15.97 9.50 4.85
N TYR A 670 -14.98 8.78 5.36
CA TYR A 670 -15.18 7.59 6.19
C TYR A 670 -15.98 7.84 7.47
N LEU A 671 -15.81 9.00 8.08
CA LEU A 671 -16.46 9.35 9.35
C LEU A 671 -17.72 10.20 9.17
N ALA A 672 -18.09 10.54 7.93
CA ALA A 672 -19.28 11.34 7.68
C ALA A 672 -20.55 10.56 8.09
N PRO A 673 -21.55 11.22 8.73
CA PRO A 673 -22.80 10.56 9.13
C PRO A 673 -23.49 9.85 7.96
N GLY A 674 -23.88 8.59 8.18
CA GLY A 674 -24.53 7.74 7.16
C GLY A 674 -23.57 7.03 6.19
N SER A 675 -22.25 7.25 6.30
CA SER A 675 -21.27 6.52 5.49
C SER A 675 -21.16 5.06 5.94
N THR A 676 -21.23 4.14 4.96
CA THR A 676 -21.15 2.69 5.15
C THR A 676 -20.09 2.07 4.24
N TRP A 677 -19.68 0.83 4.51
CA TRP A 677 -18.79 0.11 3.58
C TRP A 677 -19.38 -0.02 2.19
N ALA A 678 -20.71 -0.18 2.06
CA ALA A 678 -21.36 -0.21 0.75
C ALA A 678 -21.10 1.09 -0.02
N THR A 679 -21.22 2.25 0.64
CA THR A 679 -20.90 3.54 0.01
C THR A 679 -19.40 3.70 -0.29
N ALA A 680 -18.52 3.21 0.58
CA ALA A 680 -17.07 3.26 0.35
C ALA A 680 -16.64 2.34 -0.79
N VAL A 681 -17.18 1.12 -0.88
CA VAL A 681 -16.94 0.17 -1.98
C VAL A 681 -17.49 0.72 -3.29
N LYS A 682 -18.68 1.33 -3.27
CA LYS A 682 -19.22 2.04 -4.44
C LYS A 682 -18.27 3.14 -4.91
N ALA A 683 -17.77 3.98 -4.00
CA ALA A 683 -16.76 4.99 -4.30
C ALA A 683 -15.48 4.37 -4.90
N MET A 684 -15.00 3.27 -4.33
CA MET A 684 -13.84 2.53 -4.86
C MET A 684 -14.06 1.94 -6.25
N ASN A 685 -15.29 1.67 -6.66
CA ASN A 685 -15.57 1.12 -7.98
C ASN A 685 -15.84 2.21 -9.02
N GLU A 686 -16.58 3.24 -8.63
CA GLU A 686 -17.11 4.24 -9.56
C GLU A 686 -16.24 5.50 -9.64
N ASP A 687 -15.74 6.00 -8.51
CA ASP A 687 -15.04 7.27 -8.47
C ASP A 687 -13.71 7.19 -9.21
N GLU A 688 -13.32 8.33 -9.81
CA GLU A 688 -12.06 8.46 -10.52
C GLU A 688 -10.88 8.46 -9.54
N PHE A 689 -11.07 9.09 -8.38
CA PHE A 689 -10.12 9.07 -7.28
C PHE A 689 -10.76 8.61 -5.96
N TYR A 690 -9.97 7.90 -5.17
CA TYR A 690 -10.32 7.46 -3.83
C TYR A 690 -9.21 7.84 -2.85
N LEU A 691 -9.56 8.34 -1.67
CA LEU A 691 -8.57 8.75 -0.66
C LEU A 691 -8.15 7.56 0.20
N ASP A 692 -6.89 7.13 0.13
CA ASP A 692 -6.33 6.08 1.00
C ASP A 692 -6.53 6.46 2.48
N PRO A 693 -7.26 5.66 3.27
CA PRO A 693 -7.56 6.00 4.66
C PRO A 693 -6.29 6.11 5.52
N THR A 694 -5.22 5.39 5.17
CA THR A 694 -3.94 5.35 5.90
C THR A 694 -3.09 6.63 5.73
N ARG A 695 -3.50 7.51 4.81
CA ARG A 695 -2.86 8.79 4.51
C ARG A 695 -3.68 9.93 5.08
N MET A 696 -3.23 10.48 6.20
CA MET A 696 -3.98 11.46 6.98
C MET A 696 -3.32 12.82 6.91
N THR A 697 -3.86 13.70 6.07
CA THR A 697 -3.44 15.11 6.00
C THR A 697 -3.97 15.87 7.21
N LEU A 698 -3.10 16.13 8.19
CA LEU A 698 -3.41 16.90 9.39
C LEU A 698 -3.11 18.37 9.15
N VAL A 699 -4.15 19.20 9.11
CA VAL A 699 -4.03 20.66 9.04
C VAL A 699 -3.47 21.19 10.36
N CYS A 700 -2.38 21.95 10.27
CA CYS A 700 -1.74 22.63 11.40
C CYS A 700 -1.76 24.16 11.25
N GLY A 701 -2.09 24.70 10.06
CA GLY A 701 -2.15 26.14 9.82
C GLY A 701 -3.20 26.86 10.67
N THR A 702 -4.31 26.19 10.99
CA THR A 702 -5.35 26.66 11.93
C THR A 702 -4.87 26.76 13.38
N ALA A 703 -3.80 26.04 13.73
CA ALA A 703 -3.09 26.17 15.00
C ALA A 703 -1.98 27.24 14.97
N GLY A 704 -1.82 27.96 13.85
CA GLY A 704 -0.81 29.00 13.66
C GLY A 704 0.58 28.48 13.28
N PHE A 705 0.73 27.19 12.98
CA PHE A 705 1.99 26.57 12.58
C PHE A 705 2.05 26.32 11.07
N ASP A 706 3.17 26.67 10.45
CA ASP A 706 3.49 26.06 9.16
C ASP A 706 3.94 24.60 9.34
N GLY A 707 3.88 23.81 8.27
CA GLY A 707 4.18 22.37 8.36
C GLY A 707 5.61 22.08 8.80
N THR A 708 6.59 22.93 8.45
CA THR A 708 7.99 22.74 8.84
C THR A 708 8.19 23.01 10.33
N GLN A 709 7.60 24.09 10.84
CA GLN A 709 7.57 24.42 12.26
C GLN A 709 6.91 23.30 13.06
N PHE A 710 5.73 22.84 12.62
CA PHE A 710 5.00 21.80 13.34
C PHE A 710 5.74 20.46 13.36
N LYS A 711 6.32 20.04 12.22
CA LYS A 711 7.20 18.86 12.17
C LYS A 711 8.41 18.99 13.10
N GLY A 712 9.05 20.16 13.13
CA GLY A 712 10.18 20.43 14.01
C GLY A 712 9.80 20.34 15.49
N LEU A 713 8.64 20.90 15.86
CA LEU A 713 8.08 20.82 17.20
C LEU A 713 7.84 19.36 17.62
N LEU A 714 7.12 18.60 16.77
CA LEU A 714 6.83 17.19 17.01
C LEU A 714 8.11 16.35 17.15
N ALA A 715 9.12 16.58 16.31
CA ALA A 715 10.35 15.80 16.32
C ALA A 715 11.27 16.14 17.50
N ASN A 716 11.44 17.43 17.82
CA ASN A 716 12.44 17.88 18.78
C ASN A 716 11.94 17.89 20.23
N GLU A 717 10.65 18.09 20.46
CA GLU A 717 10.08 18.18 21.81
C GLU A 717 9.30 16.92 22.21
N TYR A 718 8.74 16.19 21.23
CA TYR A 718 7.81 15.09 21.49
C TYR A 718 8.22 13.76 20.85
N ASP A 719 9.38 13.68 20.21
CA ASP A 719 9.92 12.48 19.55
C ASP A 719 8.98 11.86 18.49
N ILE A 720 8.12 12.68 17.86
CA ILE A 720 7.23 12.25 16.79
C ILE A 720 7.83 12.64 15.43
N GLN A 721 8.24 11.63 14.66
CA GLN A 721 8.88 11.81 13.36
C GLN A 721 7.86 11.78 12.22
N LEU A 722 7.92 12.76 11.33
CA LEU A 722 7.04 12.88 10.16
C LEU A 722 7.83 12.98 8.87
N ASN A 723 7.32 12.34 7.80
CA ASN A 723 7.99 12.32 6.51
C ASN A 723 7.75 13.60 5.70
N LYS A 724 6.51 14.10 5.66
CA LYS A 724 6.09 15.16 4.73
C LYS A 724 5.29 16.26 5.40
N THR A 725 5.49 17.46 4.88
CA THR A 725 4.85 18.70 5.30
C THR A 725 4.41 19.44 4.03
N SER A 726 3.26 20.13 4.08
CA SER A 726 2.94 21.22 3.17
C SER A 726 3.16 22.56 3.91
N ARG A 727 2.70 23.67 3.32
CA ARG A 727 2.73 24.98 3.99
C ARG A 727 1.93 24.99 5.29
N ASN A 728 0.75 24.36 5.31
CA ASN A 728 -0.20 24.45 6.42
C ASN A 728 -0.71 23.08 6.92
N SER A 729 -0.08 21.99 6.48
CA SER A 729 -0.42 20.64 6.90
C SER A 729 0.81 19.75 7.06
N VAL A 730 0.62 18.63 7.76
CA VAL A 730 1.58 17.53 7.82
C VAL A 730 0.89 16.23 7.46
N LEU A 731 1.63 15.29 6.85
CA LEU A 731 1.08 13.97 6.58
C LEU A 731 1.41 13.01 7.73
N LEU A 732 0.36 12.54 8.41
CA LEU A 732 0.43 11.37 9.26
C LEU A 732 0.18 10.13 8.39
N GLN A 733 1.07 9.14 8.47
CA GLN A 733 0.91 7.86 7.78
C GLN A 733 0.75 6.76 8.82
N SER A 734 -0.34 6.01 8.75
CA SER A 734 -0.41 4.72 9.44
C SER A 734 0.29 3.65 8.60
N ASN A 735 1.15 2.86 9.23
CA ASN A 735 1.85 1.74 8.63
C ASN A 735 1.62 0.46 9.44
N ILE A 736 2.07 -0.67 8.89
CA ILE A 736 1.90 -2.01 9.50
C ILE A 736 2.62 -2.21 10.84
N ASN A 737 3.44 -1.25 11.27
CA ASN A 737 4.17 -1.25 12.54
C ASN A 737 3.53 -0.33 13.60
N ASN A 738 2.57 0.52 13.23
CA ASN A 738 1.97 1.42 14.21
C ASN A 738 1.13 0.68 15.25
N THR A 739 1.15 1.20 16.46
CA THR A 739 0.48 0.65 17.63
C THR A 739 -0.53 1.64 18.21
N ARG A 740 -1.40 1.15 19.11
CA ARG A 740 -2.33 2.01 19.87
C ARG A 740 -1.60 2.99 20.80
N SER A 741 -0.39 2.65 21.25
CA SER A 741 0.43 3.55 22.05
C SER A 741 0.85 4.78 21.25
N ASP A 742 1.12 4.61 19.95
CA ASP A 742 1.43 5.74 19.06
C ASP A 742 0.25 6.71 18.95
N ILE A 743 -0.98 6.18 18.86
CA ILE A 743 -2.20 6.99 18.87
C ILE A 743 -2.30 7.78 20.18
N ALA A 744 -2.17 7.11 21.32
CA ALA A 744 -2.29 7.75 22.62
C ALA A 744 -1.25 8.86 22.83
N HIS A 745 0.00 8.63 22.40
CA HIS A 745 1.07 9.62 22.46
C HIS A 745 0.76 10.82 21.57
N LEU A 746 0.38 10.60 20.30
CA LEU A 746 -0.01 11.67 19.38
C LEU A 746 -1.15 12.53 19.95
N ILE A 747 -2.22 11.90 20.43
CA ILE A 747 -3.38 12.61 20.98
C ILE A 747 -2.99 13.41 22.23
N ARG A 748 -2.20 12.83 23.14
CA ARG A 748 -1.70 13.54 24.32
C ARG A 748 -0.91 14.80 23.94
N VAL A 749 -0.01 14.68 22.96
CA VAL A 749 0.81 15.79 22.46
C VAL A 749 -0.06 16.88 21.83
N LEU A 750 -1.04 16.52 21.00
CA LEU A 750 -1.97 17.50 20.42
C LEU A 750 -2.79 18.23 21.49
N VAL A 751 -3.27 17.53 22.53
CA VAL A 751 -3.97 18.16 23.66
C VAL A 751 -3.06 19.14 24.39
N GLU A 752 -1.80 18.77 24.64
CA GLU A 752 -0.81 19.61 25.31
C GLU A 752 -0.55 20.90 24.51
N ILE A 753 -0.32 20.77 23.20
CA ILE A 753 -0.14 21.91 22.29
C ILE A 753 -1.37 22.82 22.29
N CYS A 754 -2.58 22.26 22.16
CA CYS A 754 -3.81 23.04 22.18
C CYS A 754 -4.00 23.79 23.51
N ARG A 755 -3.70 23.16 24.66
CA ARG A 755 -3.74 23.83 25.97
C ARG A 755 -2.74 24.98 26.05
N GLY A 756 -1.55 24.81 25.48
CA GLY A 756 -0.56 25.87 25.35
C GLY A 756 -1.07 27.06 24.53
N ILE A 757 -1.77 26.80 23.43
CA ILE A 757 -2.40 27.83 22.60
C ILE A 757 -3.49 28.57 23.39
N GLU A 758 -4.44 27.85 24.00
CA GLU A 758 -5.53 28.45 24.81
C GLU A 758 -4.97 29.34 25.93
N LYS A 759 -3.94 28.87 26.65
CA LYS A 759 -3.30 29.64 27.72
C LYS A 759 -2.67 30.92 27.18
N ARG A 760 -1.91 30.84 26.09
CA ARG A 760 -1.27 32.01 25.45
C ARG A 760 -2.29 33.03 24.99
N LEU A 761 -3.40 32.58 24.39
CA LEU A 761 -4.48 33.47 23.93
C LEU A 761 -5.29 34.09 25.07
N ALA A 762 -5.42 33.39 26.20
CA ALA A 762 -6.06 33.91 27.41
C ALA A 762 -5.20 34.97 28.11
N ASP A 763 -3.90 34.70 28.24
CA ASP A 763 -2.95 35.58 28.95
C ASP A 763 -2.51 36.80 28.09
N GLY A 764 -2.45 36.65 26.77
CA GLY A 764 -1.87 37.63 25.84
C GLY A 764 -2.77 38.81 25.41
N GLY A 765 -4.01 38.88 25.90
CA GLY A 765 -4.93 39.98 25.60
C GLY A 765 -5.34 40.09 24.12
N GLU A 766 -5.75 41.29 23.67
CA GLU A 766 -6.23 41.51 22.30
C GLU A 766 -5.11 41.45 21.24
N GLY A 767 -3.90 41.93 21.57
CA GLY A 767 -2.77 41.95 20.65
C GLY A 767 -2.31 40.56 20.21
N GLU A 768 -2.18 39.62 21.15
CA GLU A 768 -1.79 38.23 20.84
C GLU A 768 -2.88 37.53 20.01
N ARG A 769 -4.16 37.78 20.31
CA ARG A 769 -5.28 37.23 19.52
C ARG A 769 -5.28 37.74 18.09
N ALA A 770 -5.01 39.04 17.90
CA ALA A 770 -4.89 39.63 16.57
C ALA A 770 -3.68 39.07 15.80
N ALA A 771 -2.53 38.91 16.46
CA ALA A 771 -1.33 38.32 15.87
C ALA A 771 -1.54 36.85 15.46
N PHE A 772 -2.19 36.05 16.32
CA PHE A 772 -2.56 34.67 16.02
C PHE A 772 -3.52 34.59 14.81
N ALA A 773 -4.57 35.41 14.79
CA ALA A 773 -5.52 35.45 13.67
C ALA A 773 -4.84 35.85 12.36
N ALA A 774 -3.94 36.83 12.39
CA ALA A 774 -3.15 37.23 11.22
C ALA A 774 -2.23 36.08 10.73
N ARG A 775 -1.61 35.34 11.65
CA ARG A 775 -0.79 34.18 11.32
C ARG A 775 -1.62 33.05 10.68
N VAL A 776 -2.78 32.73 11.25
CA VAL A 776 -3.71 31.73 10.68
C VAL A 776 -4.16 32.16 9.28
N LYS A 777 -4.55 33.43 9.08
CA LYS A 777 -4.92 33.95 7.76
C LYS A 777 -3.80 33.79 6.74
N SER A 778 -2.56 34.10 7.12
CA SER A 778 -1.39 33.97 6.23
C SER A 778 -1.09 32.53 5.80
N LEU A 779 -1.45 31.55 6.64
CA LEU A 779 -1.20 30.13 6.39
C LEU A 779 -2.37 29.44 5.68
N MET A 780 -3.61 29.87 5.92
CA MET A 780 -4.81 29.20 5.42
C MET A 780 -5.49 29.93 4.25
N THR A 781 -5.30 31.24 4.12
CA THR A 781 -6.00 32.05 3.11
C THR A 781 -5.04 32.72 2.13
N ASP A 782 -3.90 33.23 2.59
CA ASP A 782 -2.92 33.92 1.74
C ASP A 782 -1.87 32.92 1.18
N VAL A 783 -2.34 31.90 0.46
CA VAL A 783 -1.53 30.80 -0.12
C VAL A 783 -1.09 31.08 -1.57
N PRO A 784 0.06 30.54 -2.04
CA PRO A 784 0.46 30.65 -3.45
C PRO A 784 -0.44 29.82 -4.37
N ASP A 785 -0.61 30.28 -5.60
CA ASP A 785 -1.09 29.41 -6.68
C ASP A 785 -0.05 28.34 -7.01
N LEU A 786 -0.54 27.22 -7.55
CA LEU A 786 0.26 26.06 -7.89
C LEU A 786 0.61 26.09 -9.39
N PRO A 787 1.90 26.26 -9.76
CA PRO A 787 2.28 26.43 -11.16
C PRO A 787 2.12 25.13 -11.96
N ASN A 788 1.50 25.20 -13.13
CA ASN A 788 1.47 24.08 -14.07
C ASN A 788 2.71 24.07 -14.97
N PHE A 789 2.97 22.95 -15.65
CA PHE A 789 3.93 22.92 -16.73
C PHE A 789 3.51 23.89 -17.85
N SER A 790 4.49 24.64 -18.33
CA SER A 790 4.35 25.57 -19.45
C SER A 790 4.53 24.84 -20.77
N HIS A 791 5.77 24.73 -21.23
CA HIS A 791 6.22 23.97 -22.39
C HIS A 791 7.75 23.90 -22.39
N PHE A 792 8.31 23.02 -23.22
CA PHE A 792 9.72 23.11 -23.59
C PHE A 792 9.96 24.30 -24.52
N HIS A 793 11.11 24.94 -24.42
CA HIS A 793 11.52 25.98 -25.35
C HIS A 793 11.70 25.38 -26.77
N GLU A 794 11.40 26.14 -27.83
CA GLU A 794 11.38 25.67 -29.23
C GLU A 794 12.64 24.90 -29.68
N VAL A 795 13.84 25.33 -29.26
CA VAL A 795 15.13 24.66 -29.55
C VAL A 795 15.27 23.25 -28.98
N TYR A 796 14.45 22.89 -27.99
CA TYR A 796 14.34 21.55 -27.43
C TYR A 796 13.10 20.82 -27.93
N ARG A 797 12.42 21.38 -28.94
CA ARG A 797 11.22 20.84 -29.58
C ARG A 797 11.42 20.57 -31.07
N SER A 798 12.68 20.37 -31.50
CA SER A 798 13.03 20.18 -32.92
C SER A 798 12.43 18.90 -33.54
N ASP A 799 11.94 17.96 -32.74
CA ASP A 799 11.26 16.75 -33.17
C ASP A 799 9.91 16.57 -32.44
N ALA A 800 9.41 17.66 -31.86
CA ALA A 800 8.11 17.70 -31.19
C ALA A 800 6.99 18.05 -32.18
N GLY A 801 5.76 17.78 -31.75
CA GLY A 801 4.56 18.11 -32.49
C GLY A 801 4.29 19.62 -32.57
N ARG A 802 3.35 20.00 -33.43
CA ARG A 802 2.96 21.41 -33.60
C ARG A 802 2.20 21.93 -32.38
N THR A 803 1.34 21.09 -31.83
CA THR A 803 0.42 21.40 -30.72
C THR A 803 0.71 20.58 -29.47
N THR A 804 1.49 19.49 -29.57
CA THR A 804 1.81 18.63 -28.42
C THR A 804 3.04 19.13 -27.63
N PRO A 805 3.00 19.24 -26.29
CA PRO A 805 4.00 19.91 -25.44
C PRO A 805 5.30 19.14 -25.15
N GLU A 806 5.52 17.93 -25.68
CA GLU A 806 6.72 17.14 -25.38
C GLU A 806 8.03 17.78 -25.88
N GLY A 807 9.17 17.35 -25.32
CA GLY A 807 10.46 17.91 -25.72
C GLY A 807 11.69 17.12 -25.27
N ASP A 808 12.84 17.50 -25.82
CA ASP A 808 14.15 16.92 -25.59
C ASP A 808 14.80 17.48 -24.32
N MET A 809 14.34 16.94 -23.19
CA MET A 809 14.90 17.22 -21.87
C MET A 809 16.38 16.81 -21.74
N ARG A 810 16.78 15.73 -22.45
CA ARG A 810 18.15 15.20 -22.40
C ARG A 810 19.16 16.21 -22.92
N ALA A 811 18.93 16.75 -24.12
CA ALA A 811 19.82 17.74 -24.69
C ALA A 811 19.89 19.00 -23.82
N ALA A 812 18.78 19.43 -23.23
CA ALA A 812 18.78 20.56 -22.30
C ALA A 812 19.63 20.28 -21.05
N PHE A 813 19.49 19.09 -20.45
CA PHE A 813 20.24 18.67 -19.27
C PHE A 813 21.76 18.63 -19.53
N PHE A 814 22.21 18.04 -20.63
CA PHE A 814 23.65 17.96 -20.95
C PHE A 814 24.21 19.28 -21.47
N ASN A 815 23.42 20.10 -22.15
CA ASN A 815 23.83 21.46 -22.54
C ASN A 815 24.25 22.28 -21.31
N ALA A 816 23.53 22.13 -20.20
CA ALA A 816 23.79 22.86 -18.97
C ALA A 816 25.11 22.47 -18.26
N TYR A 817 25.86 21.49 -18.77
CA TYR A 817 27.20 21.14 -18.28
C TYR A 817 28.25 22.15 -18.72
N ASP A 818 28.05 22.78 -19.88
CA ASP A 818 28.89 23.89 -20.32
C ASP A 818 28.48 25.17 -19.59
N ALA A 819 29.29 25.59 -18.62
CA ALA A 819 29.03 26.80 -17.85
C ALA A 819 28.96 28.06 -18.73
N SER A 820 29.57 28.05 -19.92
CA SER A 820 29.56 29.20 -20.84
C SER A 820 28.18 29.47 -21.45
N VAL A 821 27.31 28.44 -21.54
CA VAL A 821 25.94 28.56 -22.04
C VAL A 821 24.91 28.83 -20.95
N CYS A 822 25.33 28.89 -19.68
CA CYS A 822 24.44 29.16 -18.56
C CYS A 822 24.68 30.55 -17.96
N GLU A 823 23.61 31.12 -17.41
CA GLU A 823 23.66 32.33 -16.59
C GLU A 823 22.89 32.12 -15.29
N TYR A 824 23.04 33.08 -14.37
CA TYR A 824 22.38 33.06 -13.08
C TYR A 824 21.60 34.35 -12.88
N VAL A 825 20.31 34.23 -12.58
CA VAL A 825 19.42 35.36 -12.32
C VAL A 825 18.90 35.26 -10.88
N PRO A 826 19.12 36.26 -10.01
CA PRO A 826 18.59 36.24 -8.65
C PRO A 826 17.06 36.07 -8.64
N LEU A 827 16.55 35.12 -7.85
CA LEU A 827 15.12 34.83 -7.76
C LEU A 827 14.32 36.05 -7.30
N ILE A 828 14.86 36.79 -6.34
CA ILE A 828 14.28 38.05 -5.83
C ILE A 828 15.18 39.18 -6.34
N GLY A 829 14.72 39.89 -7.37
CA GLY A 829 15.47 41.00 -7.95
C GLY A 829 14.84 41.56 -9.23
N ALA A 830 15.10 42.84 -9.48
CA ALA A 830 14.51 43.58 -10.60
C ALA A 830 14.80 42.96 -11.98
N GLU A 831 15.93 42.26 -12.13
CA GLU A 831 16.26 41.57 -13.39
C GLU A 831 15.32 40.39 -13.68
N CYS A 832 14.96 39.61 -12.66
CA CYS A 832 14.00 38.51 -12.82
C CYS A 832 12.63 39.05 -13.24
N ASP A 833 12.16 40.11 -12.57
CA ASP A 833 10.87 40.73 -12.85
C ASP A 833 10.82 41.38 -14.24
N ARG A 834 11.91 42.08 -14.62
CA ARG A 834 12.06 42.67 -15.96
C ARG A 834 12.00 41.59 -17.05
N ARG A 835 12.68 40.45 -16.82
CA ARG A 835 12.70 39.35 -17.81
C ARG A 835 11.36 38.64 -17.96
N LEU A 836 10.65 38.42 -16.86
CA LEU A 836 9.30 37.84 -16.90
C LEU A 836 8.32 38.69 -17.70
N LYS A 837 8.46 40.02 -17.62
CA LYS A 837 7.55 40.95 -18.27
C LYS A 837 7.85 41.16 -19.75
N ASP A 838 9.09 41.52 -20.07
CA ASP A 838 9.46 42.03 -21.41
C ASP A 838 10.80 41.43 -21.93
N GLY A 839 11.37 40.45 -21.25
CA GLY A 839 12.67 39.86 -21.60
C GLY A 839 12.57 38.59 -22.46
N PRO A 840 13.72 38.04 -22.86
CA PRO A 840 13.74 36.73 -23.50
C PRO A 840 13.24 35.65 -22.54
N GLU A 841 12.66 34.59 -23.09
CA GLU A 841 12.17 33.45 -22.32
C GLU A 841 13.26 32.90 -21.38
N MET A 842 12.90 32.74 -20.11
CA MET A 842 13.80 32.16 -19.11
C MET A 842 13.74 30.65 -19.19
N VAL A 843 14.76 30.02 -19.78
CA VAL A 843 14.81 28.56 -19.95
C VAL A 843 15.59 27.93 -18.81
N SER A 844 14.96 27.03 -18.05
CA SER A 844 15.64 26.33 -16.95
C SER A 844 16.80 25.48 -17.46
N ALA A 845 17.95 25.56 -16.79
CA ALA A 845 19.11 24.73 -17.10
C ALA A 845 19.17 23.45 -16.26
N ASN A 846 18.52 23.42 -15.10
CA ASN A 846 18.62 22.32 -14.13
C ASN A 846 17.23 21.86 -13.69
N PHE A 847 17.17 20.66 -13.10
CA PHE A 847 16.06 20.33 -12.22
C PHE A 847 16.12 21.19 -10.97
N VAL A 848 15.01 21.85 -10.62
CA VAL A 848 14.85 22.49 -9.31
C VAL A 848 13.76 21.74 -8.56
N ILE A 849 14.12 21.16 -7.42
CA ILE A 849 13.29 20.19 -6.68
C ILE A 849 13.24 20.60 -5.20
N PRO A 850 12.16 21.24 -4.74
CA PRO A 850 11.91 21.47 -3.32
C PRO A 850 11.67 20.14 -2.59
N TYR A 851 12.22 20.00 -1.39
CA TYR A 851 12.07 18.80 -0.58
C TYR A 851 11.59 19.13 0.85
N PRO A 852 10.44 18.59 1.29
CA PRO A 852 9.40 17.87 0.51
C PRO A 852 8.67 18.79 -0.49
N PRO A 853 7.92 18.25 -1.49
CA PRO A 853 7.59 16.83 -1.71
C PRO A 853 8.55 16.05 -2.62
N GLY A 854 9.51 16.68 -3.29
CA GLY A 854 10.54 15.97 -4.05
C GLY A 854 10.24 15.69 -5.53
N PHE A 855 9.27 16.39 -6.13
CA PHE A 855 9.10 16.48 -7.59
C PHE A 855 9.67 17.80 -8.13
N PRO A 856 10.13 17.86 -9.39
CA PRO A 856 10.73 19.07 -9.94
C PRO A 856 9.68 20.12 -10.27
N ILE A 857 9.87 21.34 -9.78
CA ILE A 857 9.10 22.52 -10.20
C ILE A 857 9.68 23.16 -11.47
N MET A 858 10.98 22.96 -11.71
CA MET A 858 11.65 23.37 -12.95
C MET A 858 12.33 22.15 -13.55
N VAL A 859 12.19 21.99 -14.87
CA VAL A 859 12.79 20.90 -15.65
C VAL A 859 13.75 21.50 -16.69
N PRO A 860 14.93 20.92 -16.93
CA PRO A 860 15.85 21.40 -17.97
C PRO A 860 15.16 21.56 -19.33
N GLY A 861 15.29 22.73 -19.94
CA GLY A 861 14.69 23.06 -21.24
C GLY A 861 13.27 23.60 -21.18
N GLN A 862 12.64 23.61 -20.01
CA GLN A 862 11.33 24.22 -19.77
C GLN A 862 11.45 25.75 -19.67
N VAL A 863 10.45 26.47 -20.19
CA VAL A 863 10.30 27.92 -20.01
C VAL A 863 9.67 28.23 -18.65
N LEU A 864 10.28 29.11 -17.86
CA LEU A 864 9.75 29.53 -16.57
C LEU A 864 8.66 30.58 -16.74
N THR A 865 7.58 30.45 -15.95
CA THR A 865 6.45 31.40 -15.94
C THR A 865 6.44 32.29 -14.70
N GLN A 866 5.59 33.32 -14.70
CA GLN A 866 5.39 34.18 -13.54
C GLN A 866 4.95 33.37 -12.31
N GLU A 867 4.01 32.44 -12.49
CA GLU A 867 3.49 31.56 -11.45
C GLU A 867 4.60 30.69 -10.86
N THR A 868 5.52 30.18 -11.70
CA THR A 868 6.66 29.38 -11.26
C THR A 868 7.57 30.18 -10.33
N ILE A 869 7.81 31.45 -10.66
CA ILE A 869 8.65 32.36 -9.88
C ILE A 869 7.96 32.79 -8.58
N ASP A 870 6.67 33.10 -8.64
CA ASP A 870 5.89 33.49 -7.47
C ASP A 870 5.76 32.34 -6.47
N PHE A 871 5.56 31.12 -6.95
CA PHE A 871 5.59 29.92 -6.13
C PHE A 871 6.97 29.76 -5.46
N MET A 872 8.06 29.85 -6.23
CA MET A 872 9.43 29.79 -5.70
C MET A 872 9.73 30.82 -4.62
N ARG A 873 9.22 32.05 -4.77
CA ARG A 873 9.41 33.13 -3.80
C ARG A 873 8.64 32.91 -2.51
N LYS A 874 7.54 32.15 -2.55
CA LYS A 874 6.67 31.83 -1.41
C LYS A 874 6.98 30.48 -0.76
N LEU A 875 7.93 29.71 -1.29
CA LEU A 875 8.34 28.43 -0.71
C LEU A 875 9.05 28.62 0.64
N ASP A 876 8.49 28.01 1.69
CA ASP A 876 9.05 28.05 3.05
C ASP A 876 10.07 26.92 3.31
N VAL A 877 10.32 26.04 2.32
CA VAL A 877 11.23 24.90 2.47
C VAL A 877 12.70 25.31 2.36
N LYS A 878 13.54 24.73 3.23
CA LYS A 878 14.98 25.02 3.28
C LYS A 878 15.81 24.20 2.30
N GLU A 879 15.36 22.99 1.98
CA GLU A 879 16.06 22.06 1.09
C GLU A 879 15.45 22.17 -0.32
N ILE A 880 16.20 22.77 -1.25
CA ILE A 880 15.81 22.86 -2.66
C ILE A 880 16.99 22.36 -3.50
N HIS A 881 16.87 21.16 -4.07
CA HIS A 881 17.92 20.59 -4.92
C HIS A 881 17.99 21.36 -6.24
N GLY A 882 19.20 21.63 -6.71
CA GLY A 882 19.45 22.32 -7.98
C GLY A 882 19.27 23.84 -7.96
N TYR A 883 18.93 24.45 -6.81
CA TYR A 883 18.87 25.89 -6.63
C TYR A 883 19.95 26.38 -5.65
N GLU A 884 20.78 27.32 -6.10
CA GLU A 884 21.84 27.92 -5.30
C GLU A 884 21.44 29.35 -4.90
N LYS A 885 20.94 29.55 -3.66
CA LYS A 885 20.42 30.85 -3.19
C LYS A 885 21.37 32.04 -3.42
N ALA A 886 22.68 31.83 -3.28
CA ALA A 886 23.68 32.88 -3.45
C ALA A 886 23.87 33.33 -4.91
N ARG A 887 23.53 32.48 -5.88
CA ARG A 887 23.69 32.77 -7.32
C ARG A 887 22.36 33.07 -7.98
N GLY A 888 21.29 32.42 -7.54
CA GLY A 888 19.95 32.52 -8.13
C GLY A 888 19.62 31.34 -9.04
N LEU A 889 18.68 31.56 -9.94
CA LEU A 889 18.18 30.59 -10.91
C LEU A 889 19.22 30.35 -12.00
N LYS A 890 19.61 29.09 -12.22
CA LYS A 890 20.49 28.72 -13.33
C LYS A 890 19.66 28.57 -14.61
N LEU A 891 19.88 29.47 -15.57
CA LEU A 891 19.15 29.54 -16.83
C LEU A 891 20.08 29.31 -18.02
N VAL A 892 19.52 28.89 -19.16
CA VAL A 892 20.23 28.85 -20.44
C VAL A 892 20.28 30.26 -21.04
N LYS A 893 21.46 30.71 -21.46
CA LYS A 893 21.64 32.05 -22.06
C LYS A 893 20.84 32.20 -23.36
N PRO A 894 20.19 33.35 -23.60
CA PRO A 894 19.48 33.64 -24.85
C PRO A 894 20.33 33.44 -26.11
N ASP A 895 21.60 33.86 -26.10
CA ASP A 895 22.50 33.70 -27.26
C ASP A 895 22.83 32.23 -27.56
N ALA A 896 22.90 31.40 -26.52
CA ALA A 896 23.15 29.96 -26.66
C ALA A 896 21.92 29.26 -27.25
N VAL A 897 20.72 29.64 -26.81
CA VAL A 897 19.45 29.23 -27.40
C VAL A 897 19.38 29.63 -28.88
N ALA A 898 19.65 30.90 -29.20
CA ALA A 898 19.63 31.40 -30.58
C ALA A 898 20.67 30.72 -31.49
N THR A 899 21.86 30.42 -30.97
CA THR A 899 22.91 29.70 -31.72
C THR A 899 22.51 28.26 -32.01
N LYS A 900 21.87 27.57 -31.05
CA LYS A 900 21.33 26.21 -31.26
C LYS A 900 20.20 26.21 -32.30
N ALA A 901 19.29 27.17 -32.22
CA ALA A 901 18.21 27.35 -33.20
C ALA A 901 18.77 27.49 -34.64
N LYS A 902 19.80 28.33 -34.82
CA LYS A 902 20.49 28.53 -36.11
C LYS A 902 21.21 27.29 -36.63
N ARG A 903 21.70 26.41 -35.75
CA ARG A 903 22.32 25.13 -36.15
C ARG A 903 21.27 24.12 -36.61
N GLN A 904 20.15 24.03 -35.89
CA GLN A 904 19.03 23.15 -36.25
C GLN A 904 18.37 23.55 -37.58
N SER A 905 18.24 24.86 -37.86
CA SER A 905 17.69 25.34 -39.13
C SER A 905 18.60 25.12 -40.35
N LYS A 906 19.90 24.87 -40.14
CA LYS A 906 20.85 24.51 -41.21
C LYS A 906 20.97 23.00 -41.45
N ALA A 907 20.49 22.19 -40.51
CA ALA A 907 20.52 20.72 -40.58
C ALA A 907 19.22 20.12 -41.13
N ARG A 908 18.14 20.91 -41.16
CA ARG A 908 16.92 20.68 -41.94
C ARG A 908 17.10 21.28 -43.33
#